data_AF-A0A9N8DNX0-F1
#
_entry.id   AF-A0A9N8DNX0-F1
#
_cell.length_a   1.000
_cell.length_b   1.000
_cell.length_c   1.000
_cell.angle_alpha   90.00
_cell.angle_beta   90.00
_cell.angle_gamma   90.00
#
_symmetry.space_group_name_H-M   'P 1'
#
loop_
_entity.id
_entity.type
_entity.pdbx_description
1 polymer ?
#
loop_
_entity_poly.entity_id
_entity_poly.type
_entity_poly.pdbx_seq_one_letter_code
_entity_poly.pdbx_strand_id
1 'polypeptide(L)'
;MLPPKKKRRVDTDVADATMTDGDAEEAVSTPTVSSPPTLAALDRLLDQFTDSLEDFREASSILLNIKSFQREVLQQLATTEESLAEEHTKVERHHTTLANLKYEQGHWESKIQHIEATSKTPQLEALCREELDDNLSDTTKVIEKFVGQDISSHEHQKQQVIHLLHNQIHERGTLERDVLQKNKELLNKQGIQKKRAQFLQQLPDKLKAMESASLPLQRFFAAASAAADKDSGLTKIGAAKFNTSDRDTRLQLARNLAGPLYTLLVQLQSYLDDYPHKNMSLDVANISALKVSSSAAAASSVWKDPHEKVVLWQIPIPNVQAGAASASTTSSTKTKFVTIGFVYFEKLQVVTAKVLSHSGEDKLLDVSTLLQYHPQDSGNYHPEQQQQQVQEEQEEDSKPASSSEDAIMSEADGDKQEEEQEAVKKPTFVYGKPFLWCNYLAGLQLVKGEDPQEINKQSTRAIVANLLRHIRANAILHYLLTKVLPSHPRFSSLPPASDASQCLAKVSLFQLDKNNNKDDTSTKTYKVHCKRGNHSLQASVTVNPALYPALVAPVWSLTASDVDWGQQHGSQEALDGTNAASAPPLHESRLFAIQGQVNNIDALIEKLQKKAADGEDALEEDEKESFYYDWILTHQLREILVEWDDWVTTSSGEEGAGAAGRTVRGRDRAKVE
;
A
#
# COMPACT_ATOMS: atom_id res chain seq x y z
N MET A 1 -5.61 76.95 2.06
CA MET A 1 -6.85 77.62 2.52
C MET A 1 -7.42 76.82 3.68
N LEU A 2 -7.51 77.44 4.85
CA LEU A 2 -7.93 76.80 6.10
C LEU A 2 -9.47 76.61 6.12
N PRO A 3 -9.99 75.48 6.63
CA PRO A 3 -11.42 75.23 6.69
C PRO A 3 -12.10 76.07 7.79
N PRO A 4 -13.37 76.48 7.62
CA PRO A 4 -14.07 77.26 8.63
C PRO A 4 -14.31 76.43 9.90
N LYS A 5 -14.04 77.07 11.05
CA LYS A 5 -14.18 76.50 12.39
C LYS A 5 -15.63 76.06 12.61
N LYS A 6 -15.79 74.80 13.03
CA LYS A 6 -17.05 74.20 13.50
C LYS A 6 -17.74 75.13 14.51
N LYS A 7 -18.91 75.65 14.15
CA LYS A 7 -19.82 76.30 15.11
C LYS A 7 -20.26 75.26 16.12
N ARG A 8 -20.12 75.65 17.39
CA ARG A 8 -20.53 74.93 18.59
C ARG A 8 -22.00 74.55 18.47
N ARG A 9 -22.28 73.25 18.54
CA ARG A 9 -23.62 72.68 18.70
C ARG A 9 -24.16 73.23 20.01
N VAL A 10 -25.22 74.03 19.94
CA VAL A 10 -26.02 74.38 21.12
C VAL A 10 -26.91 73.17 21.34
N ASP A 11 -26.68 72.48 22.46
CA ASP A 11 -27.58 71.46 22.96
C ASP A 11 -28.88 72.17 23.35
N THR A 12 -29.87 72.12 22.47
CA THR A 12 -31.27 72.36 22.85
C THR A 12 -31.78 71.05 23.41
N ASP A 13 -31.85 71.01 24.75
CA ASP A 13 -32.65 70.04 25.49
C ASP A 13 -34.06 70.01 24.89
N VAL A 14 -34.36 68.86 24.27
CA VAL A 14 -35.70 68.50 23.82
C VAL A 14 -36.49 68.20 25.09
N ALA A 15 -37.09 69.24 25.65
CA ALA A 15 -38.22 69.10 26.55
C ALA A 15 -39.37 68.50 25.76
N ASP A 16 -39.68 67.26 26.14
CA ASP A 16 -40.96 66.58 26.03
C ASP A 16 -42.13 67.59 26.05
N ALA A 17 -42.64 67.88 24.86
CA ALA A 17 -43.89 68.60 24.67
C ALA A 17 -44.75 67.71 23.79
N THR A 18 -45.52 66.87 24.47
CA THR A 18 -46.78 66.29 24.02
C THR A 18 -47.51 67.24 23.08
N MET A 19 -47.43 66.97 21.78
CA MET A 19 -48.39 67.50 20.82
C MET A 19 -49.70 66.74 21.06
N THR A 20 -50.49 67.28 21.99
CA THR A 20 -51.92 67.01 22.04
C THR A 20 -52.53 67.48 20.73
N ASP A 21 -53.05 66.54 19.95
CA ASP A 21 -54.15 66.74 19.01
C ASP A 21 -55.24 67.52 19.75
N GLY A 22 -55.21 68.84 19.55
CA GLY A 22 -56.26 69.76 19.92
C GLY A 22 -56.77 70.36 18.63
N ASP A 23 -57.61 69.58 17.92
CA ASP A 23 -58.68 70.11 17.07
C ASP A 23 -59.56 71.02 17.95
N ALA A 24 -59.05 72.21 18.21
CA ALA A 24 -59.88 73.36 18.50
C ALA A 24 -59.87 74.15 17.21
N GLU A 25 -60.89 73.92 16.38
CA GLU A 25 -61.44 74.99 15.57
C GLU A 25 -61.73 76.17 16.52
N GLU A 26 -60.71 76.98 16.80
CA GLU A 26 -60.89 78.32 17.33
C GLU A 26 -61.62 79.06 16.22
N ALA A 27 -62.95 78.99 16.30
CA ALA A 27 -63.87 79.86 15.63
C ALA A 27 -63.28 81.27 15.75
N VAL A 28 -62.75 81.76 14.62
CA VAL A 28 -62.31 83.14 14.45
C VAL A 28 -63.48 83.97 14.93
N SER A 29 -63.39 84.43 16.17
CA SER A 29 -64.31 85.37 16.75
C SER A 29 -64.03 86.65 16.00
N THR A 30 -64.70 86.81 14.86
CA THR A 30 -64.73 88.06 14.13
C THR A 30 -65.11 89.10 15.18
N PRO A 31 -64.24 90.06 15.50
CA PRO A 31 -64.60 91.10 16.43
C PRO A 31 -65.90 91.70 15.90
N THR A 32 -66.94 91.70 16.73
CA THR A 32 -68.21 92.35 16.40
C THR A 32 -67.89 93.83 16.30
N VAL A 33 -67.45 94.26 15.12
CA VAL A 33 -67.17 95.65 14.80
C VAL A 33 -68.47 96.38 15.09
N SER A 34 -68.47 97.25 16.11
CA SER A 34 -69.60 98.11 16.38
C SER A 34 -69.91 98.84 15.08
N SER A 35 -71.16 98.73 14.61
CA SER A 35 -71.58 99.21 13.30
C SER A 35 -70.96 100.58 13.00
N PRO A 36 -70.30 100.75 11.85
CA PRO A 36 -69.56 101.96 11.58
C PRO A 36 -70.49 103.17 11.71
N PRO A 37 -70.01 104.30 12.27
CA PRO A 37 -70.71 105.56 12.27
C PRO A 37 -71.04 105.91 10.82
N THR A 38 -72.28 105.62 10.40
CA THR A 38 -72.68 105.80 9.00
C THR A 38 -72.67 107.28 8.66
N LEU A 39 -72.22 107.64 7.46
CA LEU A 39 -72.29 109.02 6.95
C LEU A 39 -73.71 109.60 7.07
N ALA A 40 -74.74 108.75 6.98
CA ALA A 40 -76.13 109.11 7.23
C ALA A 40 -76.42 109.66 8.65
N ALA A 41 -75.66 109.26 9.67
CA ALA A 41 -75.77 109.80 11.03
C ALA A 41 -75.08 111.16 11.15
N LEU A 42 -73.98 111.37 10.42
CA LEU A 42 -73.34 112.69 10.31
C LEU A 42 -74.21 113.67 9.54
N ASP A 43 -74.81 113.24 8.42
CA ASP A 43 -75.73 114.04 7.62
C ASP A 43 -76.96 114.46 8.44
N ARG A 44 -77.53 113.55 9.24
CA ARG A 44 -78.62 113.88 10.18
C ARG A 44 -78.21 114.87 11.26
N LEU A 45 -76.98 114.78 11.79
CA LEU A 45 -76.46 115.72 12.78
C LEU A 45 -76.18 117.10 12.13
N LEU A 46 -75.73 117.12 10.88
CA LEU A 46 -75.53 118.35 10.09
C LEU A 46 -76.86 119.03 9.78
N ASP A 47 -77.87 118.27 9.33
CA ASP A 47 -79.22 118.77 9.05
C ASP A 47 -79.86 119.37 10.33
N GLN A 48 -79.79 118.63 11.45
CA GLN A 48 -80.25 119.12 12.75
C GLN A 48 -79.51 120.39 13.21
N PHE A 49 -78.21 120.50 12.92
CA PHE A 49 -77.44 121.70 13.24
C PHE A 49 -77.92 122.90 12.42
N THR A 50 -78.17 122.73 11.13
CA THR A 50 -78.69 123.80 10.27
C THR A 50 -80.08 124.27 10.67
N ASP A 51 -80.97 123.36 11.08
CA ASP A 51 -82.32 123.71 11.53
C ASP A 51 -82.34 124.41 12.90
N SER A 52 -81.33 124.17 13.74
CA SER A 52 -81.23 124.66 15.12
C SER A 52 -80.39 125.94 15.26
N LEU A 53 -79.97 126.57 14.16
CA LEU A 53 -79.11 127.78 14.16
C LEU A 53 -79.73 129.00 14.85
N GLU A 54 -81.06 129.05 15.00
CA GLU A 54 -81.75 130.13 15.70
C GLU A 54 -81.66 130.00 17.24
N ASP A 55 -81.42 128.80 17.78
CA ASP A 55 -81.21 128.56 19.22
C ASP A 55 -79.77 128.13 19.51
N PHE A 56 -78.97 129.10 19.95
CA PHE A 56 -77.53 128.94 20.22
C PHE A 56 -77.20 127.76 21.16
N ARG A 57 -78.11 127.40 22.07
CA ARG A 57 -77.87 126.33 23.03
C ARG A 57 -77.98 124.95 22.39
N GLU A 58 -78.91 124.76 21.47
CA GLU A 58 -79.15 123.49 20.80
C GLU A 58 -78.13 123.28 19.66
N ALA A 59 -77.80 124.33 18.90
CA ALA A 59 -76.68 124.30 17.96
C ALA A 59 -75.34 123.91 18.63
N SER A 60 -75.05 124.43 19.83
CA SER A 60 -73.84 124.07 20.60
C SER A 60 -73.83 122.60 21.03
N SER A 61 -74.99 122.06 21.42
CA SER A 61 -75.17 120.64 21.76
C SER A 61 -74.90 119.73 20.55
N ILE A 62 -75.43 120.10 19.38
CA ILE A 62 -75.23 119.34 18.14
C ILE A 62 -73.77 119.40 17.68
N LEU A 63 -73.11 120.55 17.83
CA LEU A 63 -71.68 120.69 17.50
C LEU A 63 -70.79 119.83 18.43
N LEU A 64 -71.17 119.66 19.70
CA LEU A 64 -70.54 118.69 20.60
C LEU A 64 -70.77 117.24 20.16
N ASN A 65 -71.96 116.90 19.67
CA ASN A 65 -72.26 115.58 19.11
C ASN A 65 -71.49 115.30 17.81
N ILE A 66 -71.30 116.30 16.95
CA ILE A 66 -70.43 116.19 15.77
C ILE A 66 -68.97 115.97 16.20
N LYS A 67 -68.50 116.66 17.24
CA LYS A 67 -67.16 116.42 17.79
C LYS A 67 -67.01 115.05 18.46
N SER A 68 -68.05 114.53 19.12
CA SER A 68 -68.00 113.16 19.67
C SER A 68 -67.98 112.13 18.54
N PHE A 69 -68.80 112.32 17.49
CA PHE A 69 -68.78 111.49 16.29
C PHE A 69 -67.40 111.52 15.59
N GLN A 70 -66.80 112.70 15.43
CA GLN A 70 -65.46 112.83 14.86
C GLN A 70 -64.41 112.08 15.69
N ARG A 71 -64.48 112.16 17.02
CA ARG A 71 -63.59 111.40 17.92
C ARG A 71 -63.79 109.90 17.79
N GLU A 72 -65.05 109.45 17.65
CA GLU A 72 -65.39 108.04 17.45
C GLU A 72 -64.85 107.51 16.11
N VAL A 73 -65.00 108.27 15.02
CA VAL A 73 -64.44 107.92 13.70
C VAL A 73 -62.92 107.83 13.76
N LEU A 74 -62.25 108.81 14.37
CA LEU A 74 -60.79 108.81 14.52
C LEU A 74 -60.31 107.66 15.42
N GLN A 75 -61.07 107.29 16.46
CA GLN A 75 -60.77 106.15 17.29
C GLN A 75 -60.93 104.83 16.52
N GLN A 76 -61.98 104.70 15.69
CA GLN A 76 -62.14 103.52 14.83
C GLN A 76 -61.05 103.43 13.77
N LEU A 77 -60.64 104.56 13.18
CA LEU A 77 -59.50 104.62 12.28
C LEU A 77 -58.23 104.12 12.98
N ALA A 78 -57.93 104.62 14.19
CA ALA A 78 -56.78 104.16 14.96
C ALA A 78 -56.84 102.66 15.27
N THR A 79 -58.01 102.11 15.66
CA THR A 79 -58.16 100.67 15.91
C THR A 79 -58.02 99.81 14.65
N THR A 80 -58.45 100.33 13.49
CA THR A 80 -58.30 99.61 12.21
C THR A 80 -56.87 99.70 11.69
N GLU A 81 -56.18 100.82 11.87
CA GLU A 81 -54.74 100.95 11.61
C GLU A 81 -53.92 100.02 12.51
N GLU A 82 -54.26 99.93 13.81
CA GLU A 82 -53.60 99.02 14.75
C GLU A 82 -53.85 97.55 14.37
N SER A 83 -55.11 97.17 14.08
CA SER A 83 -55.44 95.82 13.61
C SER A 83 -54.77 95.46 12.28
N LEU A 84 -54.69 96.41 11.34
CA LEU A 84 -54.01 96.22 10.06
C LEU A 84 -52.49 96.09 10.26
N ALA A 85 -51.90 96.85 11.18
CA ALA A 85 -50.50 96.72 11.54
C ALA A 85 -50.22 95.34 12.18
N GLU A 86 -51.08 94.86 13.09
CA GLU A 86 -50.96 93.52 13.67
C GLU A 86 -51.02 92.42 12.61
N GLU A 87 -52.01 92.46 11.72
CA GLU A 87 -52.11 91.50 10.61
C GLU A 87 -50.91 91.59 9.66
N HIS A 88 -50.40 92.80 9.38
CA HIS A 88 -49.18 92.97 8.60
C HIS A 88 -47.98 92.29 9.27
N THR A 89 -47.79 92.47 10.58
CA THR A 89 -46.71 91.77 11.31
C THR A 89 -46.88 90.25 11.30
N LYS A 90 -48.12 89.75 11.32
CA LYS A 90 -48.41 88.32 11.21
C LYS A 90 -48.06 87.78 9.83
N VAL A 91 -48.40 88.50 8.77
CA VAL A 91 -48.01 88.17 7.39
C VAL A 91 -46.49 88.17 7.24
N GLU A 92 -45.78 89.14 7.82
CA GLU A 92 -44.31 89.16 7.81
C GLU A 92 -43.71 87.93 8.53
N ARG A 93 -44.25 87.53 9.69
CA ARG A 93 -43.82 86.29 10.37
C ARG A 93 -44.01 85.07 9.47
N HIS A 94 -45.18 84.92 8.85
CA HIS A 94 -45.42 83.81 7.90
C HIS A 94 -44.52 83.88 6.67
N HIS A 95 -44.17 85.07 6.19
CA HIS A 95 -43.23 85.22 5.08
C HIS A 95 -41.82 84.75 5.46
N THR A 96 -41.36 85.08 6.68
CA THR A 96 -40.04 84.64 7.17
C THR A 96 -39.97 83.12 7.39
N THR A 97 -41.04 82.49 7.89
CA THR A 97 -41.08 81.02 8.03
C THR A 97 -41.05 80.33 6.67
N LEU A 98 -41.79 80.84 5.68
CA LEU A 98 -41.76 80.32 4.31
C LEU A 98 -40.38 80.48 3.66
N ALA A 99 -39.71 81.61 3.88
CA ALA A 99 -38.35 81.83 3.39
C ALA A 99 -37.34 80.83 3.99
N ASN A 100 -37.45 80.51 5.29
CA ASN A 100 -36.62 79.50 5.94
C ASN A 100 -36.86 78.10 5.36
N LEU A 101 -38.12 77.71 5.15
CA LEU A 101 -38.45 76.41 4.55
C LEU A 101 -37.93 76.29 3.10
N LYS A 102 -38.03 77.35 2.30
CA LYS A 102 -37.45 77.37 0.95
C LYS A 102 -35.94 77.23 0.97
N TYR A 103 -35.26 77.86 1.92
CA TYR A 103 -33.83 77.71 2.09
C TYR A 103 -33.45 76.27 2.48
N GLU A 104 -34.18 75.65 3.41
CA GLU A 104 -33.96 74.26 3.80
C GLU A 104 -34.19 73.29 2.63
N GLN A 105 -35.28 73.48 1.87
CA GLN A 105 -35.55 72.71 0.67
C GLN A 105 -34.37 72.80 -0.31
N GLY A 106 -33.92 74.01 -0.65
CA GLY A 106 -32.79 74.20 -1.55
C GLY A 106 -31.48 73.61 -1.00
N HIS A 107 -31.28 73.66 0.32
CA HIS A 107 -30.13 73.02 0.97
C HIS A 107 -30.17 71.49 0.82
N TRP A 108 -31.32 70.87 1.05
CA TRP A 108 -31.48 69.43 0.93
C TRP A 108 -31.39 68.96 -0.52
N GLU A 109 -31.98 69.68 -1.47
CA GLU A 109 -31.86 69.40 -2.90
C GLU A 109 -30.39 69.46 -3.35
N SER A 110 -29.65 70.49 -2.94
CA SER A 110 -28.22 70.61 -3.23
C SER A 110 -27.41 69.48 -2.59
N LYS A 111 -27.75 69.07 -1.38
CA LYS A 111 -27.09 67.97 -0.67
C LYS A 111 -27.37 66.61 -1.32
N ILE A 112 -28.60 66.37 -1.78
CA ILE A 112 -28.97 65.18 -2.54
C ILE A 112 -28.17 65.13 -3.85
N GLN A 113 -28.15 66.23 -4.62
CA GLN A 113 -27.35 66.32 -5.84
C GLN A 113 -25.86 66.09 -5.60
N HIS A 114 -25.31 66.63 -4.50
CA HIS A 114 -23.93 66.38 -4.13
C HIS A 114 -23.68 64.90 -3.84
N ILE A 115 -24.56 64.25 -3.07
CA ILE A 115 -24.44 62.83 -2.74
C ILE A 115 -24.53 61.98 -4.01
N GLU A 116 -25.44 62.29 -4.94
CA GLU A 116 -25.55 61.62 -6.24
C GLU A 116 -24.31 61.81 -7.12
N ALA A 117 -23.68 62.99 -7.06
CA ALA A 117 -22.44 63.24 -7.79
C ALA A 117 -21.24 62.50 -7.18
N THR A 118 -21.19 62.36 -5.85
CA THR A 118 -20.07 61.70 -5.13
C THR A 118 -20.25 60.18 -4.98
N SER A 119 -21.45 59.64 -5.15
CA SER A 119 -21.72 58.19 -5.05
C SER A 119 -21.30 57.39 -6.29
N LYS A 120 -20.86 58.05 -7.36
CA LYS A 120 -20.31 57.37 -8.53
C LYS A 120 -19.01 56.65 -8.17
N THR A 121 -18.90 55.36 -8.49
CA THR A 121 -17.75 54.49 -8.19
C THR A 121 -16.95 54.17 -9.47
N PRO A 122 -16.13 55.10 -9.98
CA PRO A 122 -15.41 54.93 -11.26
C PRO A 122 -14.42 53.75 -11.25
N GLN A 123 -13.93 53.34 -10.07
CA GLN A 123 -13.03 52.19 -9.93
C GLN A 123 -13.74 50.86 -10.16
N LEU A 124 -15.01 50.75 -9.73
CA LEU A 124 -15.82 49.55 -9.95
C LEU A 124 -16.13 49.40 -11.44
N GLU A 125 -16.47 50.52 -12.09
CA GLU A 125 -16.70 50.55 -13.54
C GLU A 125 -15.46 50.11 -14.33
N ALA A 126 -14.27 50.61 -13.96
CA ALA A 126 -13.02 50.23 -14.62
C ALA A 126 -12.75 48.71 -14.53
N LEU A 127 -12.95 48.12 -13.34
CA LEU A 127 -12.80 46.67 -13.13
C LEU A 127 -13.82 45.85 -13.94
N CYS A 128 -15.09 46.28 -13.95
CA CYS A 128 -16.12 45.59 -14.74
C CYS A 128 -15.85 45.67 -16.25
N ARG A 129 -15.33 46.81 -16.75
CA ARG A 129 -14.95 46.96 -18.16
C ARG A 129 -13.76 46.06 -18.54
N GLU A 130 -12.79 45.90 -17.64
CA GLU A 130 -11.63 45.03 -17.86
C GLU A 130 -12.02 43.55 -18.01
N GLU A 131 -13.03 43.08 -17.26
CA GLU A 131 -13.48 41.68 -17.33
C GLU A 131 -14.52 41.39 -18.42
N LEU A 132 -15.38 42.35 -18.79
CA LEU A 132 -16.44 42.15 -19.79
C LEU A 132 -16.03 42.45 -21.23
N ASP A 133 -14.88 43.10 -21.46
CA ASP A 133 -14.35 43.48 -22.78
C ASP A 133 -15.40 44.20 -23.67
N ASP A 134 -16.24 45.04 -23.04
CA ASP A 134 -17.42 45.66 -23.66
C ASP A 134 -17.31 47.19 -23.73
N ASN A 135 -17.59 47.75 -24.91
CA ASN A 135 -17.61 49.20 -25.18
C ASN A 135 -18.96 49.87 -24.83
N LEU A 136 -19.66 49.41 -23.79
CA LEU A 136 -20.91 50.02 -23.36
C LEU A 136 -20.64 51.42 -22.77
N SER A 137 -21.43 52.42 -23.22
CA SER A 137 -21.26 53.82 -22.83
C SER A 137 -21.88 54.15 -21.47
N ASP A 138 -22.77 53.29 -20.97
CA ASP A 138 -23.56 53.51 -19.77
C ASP A 138 -22.98 52.71 -18.59
N THR A 139 -22.52 53.43 -17.57
CA THR A 139 -21.82 52.88 -16.40
C THR A 139 -22.68 51.87 -15.65
N THR A 140 -23.99 52.14 -15.58
CA THR A 140 -24.94 51.31 -14.83
C THR A 140 -25.14 49.98 -15.54
N LYS A 141 -25.23 49.99 -16.87
CA LYS A 141 -25.40 48.78 -17.69
C LYS A 141 -24.16 47.89 -17.72
N VAL A 142 -22.97 48.49 -17.63
CA VAL A 142 -21.71 47.71 -17.51
C VAL A 142 -21.71 46.92 -16.20
N ILE A 143 -22.07 47.57 -15.09
CA ILE A 143 -22.11 46.93 -13.77
C ILE A 143 -23.26 45.92 -13.70
N GLU A 144 -24.44 46.22 -14.22
CA GLU A 144 -25.57 45.27 -14.28
C GLU A 144 -25.24 44.04 -15.13
N LYS A 145 -24.55 44.23 -16.27
CA LYS A 145 -24.12 43.10 -17.11
C LYS A 145 -23.05 42.25 -16.40
N PHE A 146 -22.19 42.88 -15.61
CA PHE A 146 -21.17 42.18 -14.81
C PHE A 146 -21.78 41.35 -13.69
N VAL A 147 -22.72 41.95 -12.97
CA VAL A 147 -23.42 41.33 -11.84
C VAL A 147 -24.50 40.35 -12.32
N GLY A 148 -24.97 40.48 -13.57
CA GLY A 148 -26.03 39.67 -14.17
C GLY A 148 -27.43 39.96 -13.60
N GLN A 149 -27.58 41.04 -12.83
CA GLN A 149 -28.83 41.45 -12.18
C GLN A 149 -28.97 42.97 -12.23
N ASP A 150 -30.22 43.42 -12.36
CA ASP A 150 -30.59 44.84 -12.33
C ASP A 150 -30.43 45.37 -10.89
N ILE A 151 -29.59 46.38 -10.69
CA ILE A 151 -29.22 46.87 -9.34
C ILE A 151 -30.27 47.86 -8.82
N SER A 152 -31.21 48.27 -9.68
CA SER A 152 -32.17 49.32 -9.40
C SER A 152 -33.39 48.88 -8.57
N SER A 153 -33.59 47.58 -8.30
CA SER A 153 -34.83 47.06 -7.71
C SER A 153 -34.63 46.30 -6.38
N HIS A 154 -35.33 46.75 -5.34
CA HIS A 154 -35.57 46.11 -4.03
C HIS A 154 -34.36 45.59 -3.20
N GLU A 155 -34.46 45.79 -1.88
CA GLU A 155 -33.47 45.44 -0.86
C GLU A 155 -33.00 43.96 -0.89
N HIS A 156 -33.84 43.05 -1.37
CA HIS A 156 -33.49 41.63 -1.56
C HIS A 156 -32.48 41.38 -2.68
N GLN A 157 -32.47 42.16 -3.77
CA GLN A 157 -31.47 42.00 -4.84
C GLN A 157 -30.11 42.50 -4.37
N LYS A 158 -30.06 43.54 -3.53
CA LYS A 158 -28.81 44.02 -2.92
C LYS A 158 -28.08 42.93 -2.12
N GLN A 159 -28.79 42.14 -1.33
CA GLN A 159 -28.18 41.03 -0.58
C GLN A 159 -27.64 39.93 -1.52
N GLN A 160 -28.32 39.64 -2.62
CA GLN A 160 -27.84 38.69 -3.63
C GLN A 160 -26.56 39.18 -4.30
N VAL A 161 -26.50 40.47 -4.69
CA VAL A 161 -25.29 41.07 -5.26
C VAL A 161 -24.12 41.05 -4.28
N ILE A 162 -24.35 41.37 -3.00
CA ILE A 162 -23.30 41.29 -1.97
C ILE A 162 -22.81 39.85 -1.80
N HIS A 163 -23.72 38.87 -1.80
CA HIS A 163 -23.34 37.46 -1.73
C HIS A 163 -22.53 37.02 -2.96
N LEU A 164 -22.91 37.48 -4.16
CA LEU A 164 -22.18 37.20 -5.40
C LEU A 164 -20.76 37.78 -5.35
N LEU A 165 -20.60 39.02 -4.87
CA LEU A 165 -19.31 39.66 -4.69
C LEU A 165 -18.46 38.94 -3.63
N HIS A 166 -19.05 38.51 -2.50
CA HIS A 166 -18.34 37.71 -1.51
C HIS A 166 -17.89 36.37 -2.06
N ASN A 167 -18.72 35.70 -2.87
CA ASN A 167 -18.34 34.48 -3.56
C ASN A 167 -17.18 34.73 -4.52
N GLN A 168 -17.22 35.78 -5.34
CA GLN A 168 -16.13 36.14 -6.24
C GLN A 168 -14.83 36.47 -5.49
N ILE A 169 -14.90 37.19 -4.37
CA ILE A 169 -13.73 37.46 -3.52
C ILE A 169 -13.18 36.14 -2.96
N HIS A 170 -14.05 35.24 -2.51
CA HIS A 170 -13.65 33.94 -2.00
C HIS A 170 -12.99 33.08 -3.08
N GLU A 171 -13.58 33.02 -4.28
CA GLU A 171 -13.07 32.29 -5.44
C GLU A 171 -11.72 32.83 -5.91
N ARG A 172 -11.56 34.16 -5.98
CA ARG A 172 -10.27 34.79 -6.25
C ARG A 172 -9.24 34.44 -5.17
N GLY A 173 -9.65 34.44 -3.91
CA GLY A 173 -8.79 34.05 -2.79
C GLY A 173 -8.42 32.55 -2.78
N THR A 174 -9.27 31.65 -3.29
CA THR A 174 -8.91 30.24 -3.49
C THR A 174 -7.95 30.08 -4.66
N LEU A 175 -8.20 30.78 -5.78
CA LEU A 175 -7.34 30.74 -6.96
C LEU A 175 -5.95 31.29 -6.65
N GLU A 176 -5.84 32.36 -5.87
CA GLU A 176 -4.55 32.91 -5.43
C GLU A 176 -3.76 31.89 -4.59
N ARG A 177 -4.42 31.22 -3.65
CA ARG A 177 -3.81 30.15 -2.85
C ARG A 177 -3.36 28.97 -3.70
N ASP A 178 -4.18 28.56 -4.67
CA ASP A 178 -3.85 27.46 -5.59
C ASP A 178 -2.67 27.83 -6.49
N VAL A 179 -2.63 29.07 -7.01
CA VAL A 179 -1.50 29.58 -7.81
C VAL A 179 -0.22 29.60 -6.97
N LEU A 180 -0.29 30.05 -5.71
CA LEU A 180 0.85 30.01 -4.80
C LEU A 180 1.31 28.59 -4.50
N GLN A 181 0.38 27.64 -4.28
CA GLN A 181 0.71 26.23 -4.08
C GLN A 181 1.35 25.62 -5.33
N LYS A 182 0.81 25.90 -6.52
CA LYS A 182 1.37 25.44 -7.79
C LYS A 182 2.74 26.03 -8.07
N ASN A 183 2.97 27.29 -7.73
CA ASN A 183 4.28 27.92 -7.82
C ASN A 183 5.29 27.25 -6.86
N LYS A 184 4.87 26.90 -5.63
CA LYS A 184 5.68 26.12 -4.69
C LYS A 184 6.01 24.71 -5.22
N GLU A 185 5.03 24.01 -5.80
CA GLU A 185 5.24 22.71 -6.46
C GLU A 185 6.22 22.82 -7.64
N LEU A 186 6.11 23.89 -8.45
CA LEU A 186 6.99 24.17 -9.57
C LEU A 186 8.43 24.41 -9.11
N LEU A 187 8.63 25.26 -8.09
CA LEU A 187 9.94 25.50 -7.48
C LEU A 187 10.55 24.21 -6.92
N ASN A 188 9.75 23.35 -6.28
CA ASN A 188 10.21 22.05 -5.79
C ASN A 188 10.64 21.13 -6.95
N LYS A 189 9.82 21.04 -8.02
CA LYS A 189 10.16 20.27 -9.23
C LYS A 189 11.43 20.79 -9.91
N GLN A 190 11.61 22.12 -9.99
CA GLN A 190 12.85 22.72 -10.49
C GLN A 190 14.05 22.39 -9.60
N GLY A 191 13.88 22.40 -8.28
CA GLY A 191 14.90 21.97 -7.32
C GLY A 191 15.34 20.51 -7.52
N ILE A 192 14.38 19.60 -7.67
CA ILE A 192 14.63 18.19 -7.98
C ILE A 192 15.33 18.04 -9.33
N GLN A 193 14.88 18.78 -10.36
CA GLN A 193 15.49 18.76 -11.68
C GLN A 193 16.93 19.27 -11.66
N LYS A 194 17.21 20.33 -10.90
CA LYS A 194 18.58 20.86 -10.72
C LYS A 194 19.47 19.84 -10.01
N LYS A 195 19.00 19.21 -8.94
CA LYS A 195 19.73 18.13 -8.24
C LYS A 195 20.00 16.95 -9.18
N ARG A 196 19.01 16.54 -9.98
CA ARG A 196 19.14 15.47 -10.97
C ARG A 196 20.13 15.84 -12.07
N ALA A 197 20.09 17.06 -12.57
CA ALA A 197 21.04 17.56 -13.57
C ALA A 197 22.47 17.59 -13.02
N GLN A 198 22.66 18.06 -11.79
CA GLN A 198 23.96 18.03 -11.11
C GLN A 198 24.47 16.59 -10.91
N PHE A 199 23.61 15.67 -10.49
CA PHE A 199 23.95 14.25 -10.37
C PHE A 199 24.36 13.65 -11.72
N LEU A 200 23.59 13.92 -12.78
CA LEU A 200 23.89 13.44 -14.14
C LEU A 200 25.17 14.08 -14.71
N GLN A 201 25.49 15.33 -14.36
CA GLN A 201 26.75 15.97 -14.73
C GLN A 201 27.96 15.35 -14.03
N GLN A 202 27.80 14.91 -12.76
CA GLN A 202 28.86 14.23 -12.01
C GLN A 202 29.06 12.77 -12.42
N LEU A 203 28.06 12.16 -13.06
CA LEU A 203 28.05 10.73 -13.36
C LEU A 203 29.18 10.31 -14.33
N PRO A 204 29.48 11.03 -15.43
CA PRO A 204 30.64 10.75 -16.27
C PRO A 204 31.97 10.75 -15.52
N ASP A 205 32.16 11.69 -14.59
CA ASP A 205 33.41 11.77 -13.82
C ASP A 205 33.54 10.62 -12.82
N LYS A 206 32.44 10.25 -12.15
CA LYS A 206 32.40 9.05 -11.29
C LYS A 206 32.60 7.76 -12.09
N LEU A 207 32.03 7.66 -13.29
CA LEU A 207 32.24 6.53 -14.20
C LEU A 207 33.69 6.45 -14.65
N LYS A 208 34.33 7.56 -15.04
CA LYS A 208 35.75 7.60 -15.38
C LYS A 208 36.62 7.20 -14.19
N ALA A 209 36.31 7.66 -12.98
CA ALA A 209 37.02 7.27 -11.78
C ALA A 209 36.88 5.75 -11.54
N MET A 210 35.68 5.19 -11.65
CA MET A 210 35.43 3.76 -11.51
C MET A 210 36.08 2.93 -12.63
N GLU A 211 36.09 3.43 -13.87
CA GLU A 211 36.79 2.81 -15.01
C GLU A 211 38.30 2.78 -14.75
N SER A 212 38.88 3.90 -14.29
CA SER A 212 40.30 3.98 -13.94
C SER A 212 40.67 3.06 -12.78
N ALA A 213 39.79 2.93 -11.77
CA ALA A 213 39.99 2.05 -10.62
C ALA A 213 39.81 0.57 -10.97
N SER A 214 38.94 0.23 -11.93
CA SER A 214 38.72 -1.14 -12.38
C SER A 214 39.73 -1.62 -13.43
N LEU A 215 40.43 -0.70 -14.09
CA LEU A 215 41.39 -0.99 -15.17
C LEU A 215 42.49 -2.01 -14.79
N PRO A 216 43.10 -1.97 -13.59
CA PRO A 216 44.05 -3.00 -13.15
C PRO A 216 43.41 -4.39 -13.06
N LEU A 217 42.18 -4.47 -12.55
CA LEU A 217 41.43 -5.71 -12.39
C LEU A 217 41.02 -6.28 -13.76
N GLN A 218 40.55 -5.41 -14.66
CA GLN A 218 40.23 -5.78 -16.04
C GLN A 218 41.45 -6.35 -16.77
N ARG A 219 42.62 -5.69 -16.63
CA ARG A 219 43.89 -6.20 -17.18
C ARG A 219 44.28 -7.55 -16.60
N PHE A 220 44.08 -7.75 -15.30
CA PHE A 220 44.35 -9.03 -14.64
C PHE A 220 43.48 -10.16 -15.21
N PHE A 221 42.16 -9.97 -15.28
CA PHE A 221 41.24 -10.98 -15.84
C PHE A 221 41.42 -11.20 -17.34
N ALA A 222 41.71 -10.15 -18.11
CA ALA A 222 42.02 -10.27 -19.53
C ALA A 222 43.31 -11.05 -19.78
N ALA A 223 44.36 -10.83 -18.97
CA ALA A 223 45.60 -11.58 -19.04
C ALA A 223 45.40 -13.05 -18.66
N ALA A 224 44.62 -13.33 -17.60
CA ALA A 224 44.27 -14.68 -17.19
C ALA A 224 43.50 -15.44 -18.29
N SER A 225 42.53 -14.77 -18.95
CA SER A 225 41.79 -15.35 -20.07
C SER A 225 42.69 -15.62 -21.28
N ALA A 226 43.59 -14.69 -21.63
CA ALA A 226 44.52 -14.85 -22.74
C ALA A 226 45.59 -15.94 -22.49
N ALA A 227 45.92 -16.23 -21.23
CA ALA A 227 46.81 -17.31 -20.85
C ALA A 227 46.11 -18.68 -20.93
N ALA A 228 44.84 -18.78 -20.50
CA ALA A 228 44.04 -20.00 -20.59
C ALA A 228 43.83 -20.47 -22.04
N ASP A 229 43.70 -19.53 -22.98
CA ASP A 229 43.52 -19.81 -24.42
C ASP A 229 44.74 -20.51 -25.09
N LYS A 230 45.90 -20.56 -24.44
CA LYS A 230 47.12 -21.14 -25.02
C LYS A 230 47.41 -22.59 -24.64
N ASP A 231 46.90 -23.08 -23.51
CA ASP A 231 47.25 -24.41 -22.98
C ASP A 231 46.12 -25.44 -23.06
N SER A 232 44.85 -25.04 -23.17
CA SER A 232 43.73 -25.98 -23.27
C SER A 232 43.08 -25.95 -24.65
N GLY A 233 43.40 -26.92 -25.50
CA GLY A 233 42.63 -27.22 -26.72
C GLY A 233 41.17 -27.65 -26.47
N LEU A 234 40.73 -27.65 -25.21
CA LEU A 234 39.35 -27.88 -24.77
C LEU A 234 38.65 -26.53 -24.55
N THR A 235 37.63 -26.30 -25.36
CA THR A 235 36.54 -25.32 -25.20
C THR A 235 36.94 -23.96 -24.63
N LYS A 236 37.09 -23.00 -25.56
CA LYS A 236 36.99 -21.55 -25.32
C LYS A 236 35.90 -21.25 -24.29
N ILE A 237 36.27 -21.06 -23.03
CA ILE A 237 35.50 -20.26 -22.09
C ILE A 237 35.70 -18.85 -22.61
N GLY A 238 34.95 -18.51 -23.64
CA GLY A 238 35.13 -17.29 -24.41
C GLY A 238 35.05 -16.13 -23.43
N ALA A 239 36.11 -15.34 -23.33
CA ALA A 239 36.09 -14.04 -22.67
C ALA A 239 34.75 -13.40 -22.99
N ALA A 240 33.86 -13.34 -21.99
CA ALA A 240 32.45 -13.10 -22.19
C ALA A 240 32.31 -11.92 -23.14
N LYS A 241 31.86 -12.16 -24.37
CA LYS A 241 31.64 -11.07 -25.33
C LYS A 241 30.54 -10.24 -24.73
N PHE A 242 30.90 -9.17 -24.02
CA PHE A 242 29.99 -8.28 -23.32
C PHE A 242 28.93 -7.65 -24.24
N ASN A 243 29.08 -7.78 -25.56
CA ASN A 243 28.20 -7.24 -26.60
C ASN A 243 27.57 -8.35 -27.47
N THR A 244 26.93 -9.36 -26.87
CA THR A 244 26.02 -10.23 -27.63
C THR A 244 24.65 -9.56 -27.76
N SER A 245 23.98 -9.72 -28.90
CA SER A 245 22.64 -9.16 -29.14
C SER A 245 21.62 -9.60 -28.08
N ASP A 246 21.77 -10.80 -27.54
CA ASP A 246 20.92 -11.34 -26.47
C ASP A 246 21.16 -10.66 -25.12
N ARG A 247 22.40 -10.22 -24.86
CA ARG A 247 22.70 -9.46 -23.64
C ARG A 247 22.11 -8.06 -23.71
N ASP A 248 22.16 -7.41 -24.87
CA ASP A 248 21.56 -6.09 -25.08
C ASP A 248 20.03 -6.12 -24.93
N THR A 249 19.35 -7.11 -25.51
CA THR A 249 17.90 -7.27 -25.34
C THR A 249 17.54 -7.51 -23.87
N ARG A 250 18.32 -8.33 -23.14
CA ARG A 250 18.14 -8.55 -21.71
C ARG A 250 18.40 -7.30 -20.87
N LEU A 251 19.42 -6.51 -21.20
CA LEU A 251 19.69 -5.23 -20.53
C LEU A 251 18.59 -4.20 -20.79
N GLN A 252 18.01 -4.20 -21.99
CA GLN A 252 16.83 -3.37 -22.30
C GLN A 252 15.63 -3.78 -21.47
N LEU A 253 15.39 -5.09 -21.29
CA LEU A 253 14.34 -5.62 -20.41
C LEU A 253 14.61 -5.25 -18.94
N ALA A 254 15.87 -5.26 -18.52
CA ALA A 254 16.30 -4.96 -17.16
C ALA A 254 16.24 -3.46 -16.79
N ARG A 255 16.15 -2.55 -17.76
CA ARG A 255 16.19 -1.09 -17.56
C ARG A 255 15.14 -0.56 -16.59
N ASN A 256 13.98 -1.23 -16.52
CA ASN A 256 12.84 -0.83 -15.69
C ASN A 256 12.69 -1.70 -14.43
N LEU A 257 13.70 -2.51 -14.08
CA LEU A 257 13.68 -3.30 -12.85
C LEU A 257 14.12 -2.44 -11.66
N ALA A 258 13.52 -2.69 -10.50
CA ALA A 258 14.04 -2.18 -9.23
C ALA A 258 15.44 -2.71 -8.97
N GLY A 259 16.26 -1.96 -8.21
CA GLY A 259 17.65 -2.32 -7.91
C GLY A 259 17.84 -3.77 -7.45
N PRO A 260 17.07 -4.27 -6.46
CA PRO A 260 17.20 -5.65 -6.01
C PRO A 260 16.84 -6.70 -7.07
N LEU A 261 15.80 -6.45 -7.89
CA LEU A 261 15.44 -7.34 -8.99
C LEU A 261 16.48 -7.31 -10.11
N TYR A 262 17.09 -6.15 -10.37
CA TYR A 262 18.20 -6.03 -11.31
C TYR A 262 19.41 -6.84 -10.86
N THR A 263 19.79 -6.73 -9.59
CA THR A 263 20.89 -7.53 -9.01
C THR A 263 20.60 -9.03 -9.12
N LEU A 264 19.40 -9.46 -8.74
CA LEU A 264 18.97 -10.85 -8.86
C LEU A 264 19.03 -11.36 -10.31
N LEU A 265 18.53 -10.55 -11.27
CA LEU A 265 18.59 -10.87 -12.69
C LEU A 265 20.04 -11.05 -13.16
N VAL A 266 20.93 -10.12 -12.80
CA VAL A 266 22.34 -10.17 -13.20
C VAL A 266 23.06 -11.38 -12.58
N GLN A 267 22.81 -11.70 -11.31
CA GLN A 267 23.42 -12.86 -10.67
C GLN A 267 22.96 -14.17 -11.30
N LEU A 268 21.66 -14.35 -11.52
CA LEU A 268 21.13 -15.54 -12.19
C LEU A 268 21.62 -15.63 -13.64
N GLN A 269 21.69 -14.50 -14.34
CA GLN A 269 22.20 -14.46 -15.71
C GLN A 269 23.67 -14.85 -15.78
N SER A 270 24.51 -14.30 -14.89
CA SER A 270 25.93 -14.68 -14.80
C SER A 270 26.09 -16.17 -14.56
N TYR A 271 25.27 -16.75 -13.68
CA TYR A 271 25.26 -18.19 -13.45
C TYR A 271 24.88 -18.98 -14.72
N LEU A 272 23.86 -18.55 -15.47
CA LEU A 272 23.45 -19.22 -16.72
C LEU A 272 24.48 -19.09 -17.84
N ASP A 273 25.24 -17.99 -17.86
CA ASP A 273 26.32 -17.77 -18.81
C ASP A 273 27.54 -18.66 -18.49
N ASP A 274 27.87 -18.81 -17.20
CA ASP A 274 28.99 -19.65 -16.73
C ASP A 274 28.67 -21.15 -16.81
N TYR A 275 27.39 -21.52 -16.59
CA TYR A 275 26.90 -22.89 -16.61
C TYR A 275 25.70 -22.99 -17.56
N PRO A 276 25.95 -23.17 -18.87
CA PRO A 276 24.88 -23.29 -19.87
C PRO A 276 24.15 -24.62 -19.69
N HIS A 277 23.26 -24.67 -18.70
CA HIS A 277 22.31 -25.75 -18.55
C HIS A 277 21.37 -25.72 -19.75
N LYS A 278 21.35 -26.80 -20.52
CA LYS A 278 20.50 -26.93 -21.70
C LYS A 278 19.05 -26.65 -21.28
N ASN A 279 18.50 -25.53 -21.76
CA ASN A 279 17.09 -25.11 -21.64
C ASN A 279 16.67 -24.33 -20.38
N MET A 280 17.59 -23.74 -19.60
CA MET A 280 17.16 -22.71 -18.63
C MET A 280 16.99 -21.36 -19.30
N SER A 281 15.94 -20.61 -18.93
CA SER A 281 15.68 -19.28 -19.46
C SER A 281 15.27 -18.31 -18.35
N LEU A 282 15.64 -17.05 -18.54
CA LEU A 282 15.33 -15.94 -17.65
C LEU A 282 14.57 -14.90 -18.47
N ASP A 283 13.45 -14.43 -17.95
CA ASP A 283 12.58 -13.46 -18.61
C ASP A 283 12.10 -12.38 -17.63
N VAL A 284 11.67 -11.24 -18.15
CA VAL A 284 11.13 -10.12 -17.38
C VAL A 284 9.70 -9.86 -17.84
N ALA A 285 8.75 -10.07 -16.95
CA ALA A 285 7.33 -9.90 -17.23
C ALA A 285 6.72 -8.76 -16.41
N ASN A 286 5.50 -8.36 -16.78
CA ASN A 286 4.66 -7.55 -15.92
C ASN A 286 4.05 -8.42 -14.82
N ILE A 287 3.78 -7.85 -13.65
CA ILE A 287 3.16 -8.53 -12.51
C ILE A 287 1.80 -9.16 -12.86
N SER A 288 1.10 -8.62 -13.85
CA SER A 288 -0.13 -9.22 -14.39
C SER A 288 0.07 -10.66 -14.88
N ALA A 289 1.29 -11.03 -15.29
CA ALA A 289 1.62 -12.41 -15.68
C ALA A 289 1.61 -13.39 -14.49
N LEU A 290 1.80 -12.92 -13.24
CA LEU A 290 1.65 -13.77 -12.04
C LEU A 290 0.19 -13.98 -11.62
N LYS A 291 -0.76 -13.21 -12.16
CA LYS A 291 -2.20 -13.31 -11.82
C LYS A 291 -2.85 -14.49 -12.54
N VAL A 292 -2.29 -15.68 -12.38
CA VAL A 292 -2.89 -16.92 -12.84
C VAL A 292 -3.86 -17.41 -11.75
N SER A 293 -5.14 -17.09 -11.93
CA SER A 293 -6.31 -17.85 -11.42
C SER A 293 -6.67 -17.93 -9.93
N SER A 294 -6.03 -17.20 -9.00
CA SER A 294 -6.51 -17.20 -7.60
C SER A 294 -7.65 -16.20 -7.39
N SER A 295 -8.91 -16.68 -7.34
CA SER A 295 -10.12 -15.89 -7.03
C SER A 295 -10.22 -15.44 -5.55
N ALA A 296 -9.10 -15.31 -4.84
CA ALA A 296 -9.07 -14.93 -3.44
C ALA A 296 -8.93 -13.40 -3.30
N ALA A 297 -10.03 -12.71 -3.59
CA ALA A 297 -10.19 -11.28 -3.36
C ALA A 297 -10.45 -11.00 -1.86
N ALA A 298 -9.43 -11.14 -1.01
CA ALA A 298 -9.40 -10.58 0.36
C ALA A 298 -8.06 -10.88 1.07
N ALA A 299 -6.92 -10.68 0.41
CA ALA A 299 -5.63 -10.84 1.07
C ALA A 299 -5.27 -9.62 1.92
N SER A 300 -4.70 -9.89 3.09
CA SER A 300 -4.28 -8.97 4.14
C SER A 300 -3.67 -7.64 3.64
N SER A 301 -4.01 -6.56 4.34
CA SER A 301 -3.67 -5.15 4.04
C SER A 301 -2.18 -4.80 4.10
N VAL A 302 -1.31 -5.74 4.50
CA VAL A 302 0.11 -5.50 4.76
C VAL A 302 0.95 -5.47 3.46
N TRP A 303 0.59 -6.28 2.45
CA TRP A 303 1.36 -6.41 1.21
C TRP A 303 0.83 -5.50 0.09
N LYS A 304 0.81 -4.19 0.37
CA LYS A 304 0.37 -3.17 -0.60
C LYS A 304 1.54 -2.75 -1.50
N ASP A 305 1.25 -2.65 -2.79
CA ASP A 305 2.14 -2.09 -3.82
C ASP A 305 3.36 -2.96 -4.21
N PRO A 306 3.13 -4.16 -4.80
CA PRO A 306 4.21 -4.88 -5.46
C PRO A 306 4.70 -4.13 -6.71
N HIS A 307 5.99 -4.27 -7.01
CA HIS A 307 6.60 -3.65 -8.19
C HIS A 307 5.96 -4.14 -9.50
N GLU A 308 5.82 -3.25 -10.49
CA GLU A 308 5.12 -3.54 -11.76
C GLU A 308 5.78 -4.66 -12.57
N LYS A 309 7.12 -4.74 -12.50
CA LYS A 309 7.93 -5.73 -13.20
C LYS A 309 8.36 -6.85 -12.28
N VAL A 310 8.45 -8.06 -12.83
CA VAL A 310 8.81 -9.30 -12.14
C VAL A 310 9.83 -10.06 -12.96
N VAL A 311 10.72 -10.80 -12.28
CA VAL A 311 11.70 -11.67 -12.93
C VAL A 311 11.16 -13.09 -12.92
N LEU A 312 11.13 -13.74 -14.09
CA LEU A 312 10.67 -15.11 -14.26
C LEU A 312 11.87 -15.99 -14.61
N TRP A 313 12.11 -17.00 -13.79
CA TRP A 313 13.16 -17.98 -14.03
C TRP A 313 12.54 -19.33 -14.36
N GLN A 314 12.80 -19.83 -15.56
CA GLN A 314 12.27 -21.09 -16.06
C GLN A 314 13.35 -22.18 -15.97
N ILE A 315 13.02 -23.21 -15.21
CA ILE A 315 13.90 -24.34 -14.91
C ILE A 315 13.28 -25.59 -15.56
N PRO A 316 14.01 -26.28 -16.46
CA PRO A 316 13.51 -27.52 -17.06
C PRO A 316 13.44 -28.62 -15.99
N ILE A 317 12.29 -29.28 -15.90
CA ILE A 317 12.15 -30.49 -15.10
C ILE A 317 12.70 -31.66 -15.93
N PRO A 318 13.67 -32.42 -15.42
CA PRO A 318 14.15 -33.60 -16.13
C PRO A 318 12.99 -34.57 -16.35
N ASN A 319 12.81 -34.99 -17.60
CA ASN A 319 11.77 -35.94 -17.95
C ASN A 319 12.19 -37.33 -17.45
N VAL A 320 11.85 -37.65 -16.20
CA VAL A 320 12.17 -38.94 -15.55
C VAL A 320 11.58 -40.13 -16.33
N GLN A 321 10.54 -39.92 -17.14
CA GLN A 321 9.94 -40.98 -17.97
C GLN A 321 10.77 -41.33 -19.20
N ALA A 322 11.53 -40.37 -19.74
CA ALA A 322 12.30 -40.57 -20.97
C ALA A 322 13.53 -41.45 -20.77
N GLY A 323 14.09 -41.52 -19.55
CA GLY A 323 15.26 -42.36 -19.23
C GLY A 323 14.97 -43.86 -19.20
N ALA A 324 13.70 -44.27 -19.07
CA ALA A 324 13.29 -45.67 -18.96
C ALA A 324 12.99 -46.34 -20.31
N ALA A 325 12.64 -45.56 -21.35
CA ALA A 325 12.38 -46.08 -22.68
C ALA A 325 13.59 -45.81 -23.57
N SER A 326 14.24 -46.89 -24.05
CA SER A 326 15.37 -46.84 -24.97
C SER A 326 15.14 -45.84 -26.12
N ALA A 327 16.16 -45.03 -26.42
CA ALA A 327 16.18 -43.76 -27.17
C ALA A 327 15.71 -43.79 -28.65
N SER A 328 14.74 -44.63 -29.03
CA SER A 328 14.45 -44.99 -30.42
C SER A 328 13.15 -44.42 -31.00
N THR A 329 12.40 -43.56 -30.29
CA THR A 329 11.19 -42.94 -30.86
C THR A 329 11.21 -41.42 -30.74
N THR A 330 11.32 -40.75 -31.89
CA THR A 330 11.48 -39.31 -32.11
C THR A 330 10.22 -38.48 -31.85
N SER A 331 9.39 -38.84 -30.87
CA SER A 331 8.26 -37.99 -30.49
C SER A 331 8.76 -36.81 -29.66
N SER A 332 8.48 -35.59 -30.12
CA SER A 332 8.87 -34.34 -29.45
C SER A 332 8.11 -34.19 -28.13
N THR A 333 8.58 -34.86 -27.07
CA THR A 333 8.02 -34.69 -25.74
C THR A 333 8.32 -33.26 -25.28
N LYS A 334 7.26 -32.48 -25.05
CA LYS A 334 7.40 -31.10 -24.54
C LYS A 334 8.10 -31.17 -23.18
N THR A 335 9.27 -30.54 -23.08
CA THR A 335 9.97 -30.37 -21.80
C THR A 335 9.07 -29.59 -20.85
N LYS A 336 8.84 -30.14 -19.65
CA LYS A 336 8.10 -29.44 -18.60
C LYS A 336 9.04 -28.43 -17.93
N PHE A 337 8.51 -27.27 -17.56
CA PHE A 337 9.28 -26.21 -16.89
C PHE A 337 8.62 -25.83 -15.57
N VAL A 338 9.44 -25.67 -14.52
CA VAL A 338 9.07 -24.93 -13.32
C VAL A 338 9.42 -23.47 -13.57
N THR A 339 8.46 -22.57 -13.41
CA THR A 339 8.74 -21.13 -13.48
C THR A 339 8.71 -20.55 -12.07
N ILE A 340 9.79 -19.91 -11.64
CA ILE A 340 9.86 -19.17 -10.38
C ILE A 340 9.73 -17.69 -10.71
N GLY A 341 8.70 -17.03 -10.18
CA GLY A 341 8.50 -15.60 -10.27
C GLY A 341 9.01 -14.89 -9.02
N PHE A 342 9.84 -13.87 -9.23
CA PHE A 342 10.36 -13.00 -8.19
C PHE A 342 9.64 -11.65 -8.22
N VAL A 343 9.09 -11.25 -7.06
CA VAL A 343 8.34 -10.01 -6.89
C VAL A 343 9.01 -9.17 -5.82
N TYR A 344 9.18 -7.88 -6.07
CA TYR A 344 9.78 -6.95 -5.11
C TYR A 344 8.73 -6.00 -4.53
N PHE A 345 8.83 -5.77 -3.23
CA PHE A 345 8.00 -4.82 -2.49
C PHE A 345 8.86 -3.66 -2.02
N GLU A 346 8.72 -2.51 -2.67
CA GLU A 346 9.59 -1.34 -2.44
C GLU A 346 9.44 -0.77 -1.02
N LYS A 347 8.20 -0.75 -0.48
CA LYS A 347 7.95 -0.27 0.89
C LYS A 347 8.52 -1.20 1.96
N LEU A 348 8.56 -2.50 1.68
CA LEU A 348 9.04 -3.51 2.61
C LEU A 348 10.51 -3.84 2.40
N GLN A 349 11.11 -3.40 1.29
CA GLN A 349 12.48 -3.74 0.89
C GLN A 349 12.74 -5.25 0.87
N VAL A 350 11.76 -6.02 0.38
CA VAL A 350 11.80 -7.50 0.37
C VAL A 350 11.45 -8.04 -1.00
N VAL A 351 12.18 -9.07 -1.43
CA VAL A 351 11.87 -9.89 -2.60
C VAL A 351 11.20 -11.18 -2.14
N THR A 352 10.07 -11.51 -2.76
CA THR A 352 9.36 -12.77 -2.58
C THR A 352 9.53 -13.66 -3.81
N ALA A 353 9.54 -14.98 -3.59
CA ALA A 353 9.57 -15.96 -4.66
C ALA A 353 8.28 -16.80 -4.67
N LYS A 354 7.74 -17.03 -5.86
CA LYS A 354 6.54 -17.82 -6.09
C LYS A 354 6.74 -18.75 -7.26
N VAL A 355 6.47 -20.04 -7.10
CA VAL A 355 6.43 -20.94 -8.26
C VAL A 355 5.11 -20.77 -9.00
N LEU A 356 5.21 -20.52 -10.31
CA LEU A 356 4.11 -20.44 -11.26
C LEU A 356 3.92 -21.81 -11.92
N SER A 357 2.86 -22.49 -11.50
CA SER A 357 2.41 -23.74 -12.10
C SER A 357 1.63 -23.43 -13.39
N HIS A 358 2.17 -23.83 -14.54
CA HIS A 358 1.60 -23.51 -15.86
C HIS A 358 0.58 -24.57 -16.33
N SER A 359 0.46 -25.71 -15.64
CA SER A 359 -0.50 -26.77 -16.00
C SER A 359 -1.38 -27.14 -14.81
N GLY A 360 -2.69 -27.29 -15.05
CA GLY A 360 -3.66 -27.67 -14.01
C GLY A 360 -3.40 -29.06 -13.39
N GLU A 361 -2.52 -29.85 -13.99
CA GLU A 361 -2.07 -31.14 -13.48
C GLU A 361 -0.94 -31.01 -12.44
N ASP A 362 -0.26 -29.87 -12.35
CA ASP A 362 0.91 -29.64 -11.50
C ASP A 362 0.55 -29.24 -10.05
N LYS A 363 -0.65 -29.57 -9.56
CA LYS A 363 -0.99 -29.52 -8.11
C LYS A 363 -0.11 -30.45 -7.26
N LEU A 364 0.70 -31.28 -7.91
CA LEU A 364 1.47 -32.37 -7.34
C LEU A 364 2.79 -31.92 -6.69
N LEU A 365 3.35 -30.81 -7.13
CA LEU A 365 4.50 -30.19 -6.47
C LEU A 365 3.97 -29.08 -5.57
N ASP A 366 4.05 -29.31 -4.25
CA ASP A 366 3.72 -28.27 -3.29
C ASP A 366 4.76 -27.15 -3.42
N VAL A 367 4.35 -26.10 -4.13
CA VAL A 367 5.15 -24.92 -4.46
C VAL A 367 5.77 -24.27 -3.21
N SER A 368 5.10 -24.39 -2.07
CA SER A 368 5.54 -23.78 -0.82
C SER A 368 6.71 -24.51 -0.18
N THR A 369 6.88 -25.81 -0.48
CA THR A 369 7.94 -26.65 0.06
C THR A 369 9.17 -26.66 -0.85
N LEU A 370 8.98 -26.53 -2.16
CA LEU A 370 10.07 -26.52 -3.15
C LEU A 370 11.11 -25.40 -2.96
N LEU A 371 10.74 -24.30 -2.33
CA LEU A 371 11.61 -23.13 -2.20
C LEU A 371 12.23 -23.02 -0.78
N GLN A 372 11.91 -23.95 0.12
CA GLN A 372 12.48 -24.00 1.46
C GLN A 372 13.89 -24.62 1.40
N TYR A 373 14.86 -23.78 1.03
CA TYR A 373 16.26 -24.16 0.90
C TYR A 373 16.94 -24.42 2.24
N HIS A 374 16.50 -23.79 3.34
CA HIS A 374 17.09 -23.98 4.67
C HIS A 374 16.01 -24.45 5.65
N PRO A 375 16.31 -25.35 6.61
CA PRO A 375 15.33 -25.78 7.62
C PRO A 375 14.72 -24.60 8.38
N GLN A 376 15.53 -23.58 8.68
CA GLN A 376 15.10 -22.36 9.36
C GLN A 376 14.39 -21.34 8.46
N ASP A 377 14.45 -21.50 7.13
CA ASP A 377 13.87 -20.56 6.16
C ASP A 377 12.48 -21.02 5.70
N SER A 378 11.52 -20.97 6.63
CA SER A 378 10.12 -21.33 6.35
C SER A 378 9.39 -20.37 5.40
N GLY A 379 10.04 -19.26 5.02
CA GLY A 379 9.45 -18.17 4.25
C GLY A 379 8.35 -17.42 5.02
N ASN A 380 8.25 -17.60 6.34
CA ASN A 380 7.32 -16.86 7.21
C ASN A 380 7.99 -15.62 7.82
N TYR A 381 8.96 -15.02 7.13
CA TYR A 381 9.63 -13.81 7.60
C TYR A 381 8.61 -12.67 7.75
N HIS A 382 8.50 -12.10 8.95
CA HIS A 382 7.62 -10.98 9.24
C HIS A 382 8.40 -9.67 9.04
N PRO A 383 8.18 -8.92 7.95
CA PRO A 383 8.89 -7.66 7.70
C PRO A 383 8.61 -6.60 8.78
N GLU A 384 7.51 -6.76 9.53
CA GLU A 384 7.16 -5.87 10.65
C GLU A 384 8.20 -5.87 11.77
N GLN A 385 8.90 -6.98 12.02
CA GLN A 385 9.99 -6.99 13.01
C GLN A 385 11.14 -6.08 12.58
N GLN A 386 11.40 -5.99 11.28
CA GLN A 386 12.44 -5.11 10.74
C GLN A 386 11.99 -3.65 10.74
N GLN A 387 10.71 -3.39 10.46
CA GLN A 387 10.15 -2.04 10.56
C GLN A 387 10.08 -1.53 12.00
N GLN A 388 9.76 -2.40 12.96
CA GLN A 388 9.81 -2.07 14.38
C GLN A 388 11.23 -1.73 14.82
N GLN A 389 12.25 -2.51 14.42
CA GLN A 389 13.64 -2.14 14.70
C GLN A 389 14.05 -0.79 14.09
N VAL A 390 13.66 -0.52 12.85
CA VAL A 390 13.97 0.78 12.21
C VAL A 390 13.21 1.94 12.88
N GLN A 391 11.98 1.71 13.35
CA GLN A 391 11.22 2.71 14.10
C GLN A 391 11.82 2.95 15.49
N GLU A 392 12.20 1.88 16.21
CA GLU A 392 12.89 1.97 17.50
C GLU A 392 14.23 2.71 17.37
N GLU A 393 15.04 2.41 16.33
CA GLU A 393 16.29 3.13 16.07
C GLU A 393 16.05 4.61 15.75
N GLN A 394 14.98 4.95 15.01
CA GLN A 394 14.64 6.35 14.72
C GLN A 394 14.06 7.09 15.94
N GLU A 395 13.35 6.40 16.84
CA GLU A 395 12.87 6.97 18.10
C GLU A 395 14.00 7.18 19.10
N GLU A 396 15.00 6.30 19.14
CA GLU A 396 16.19 6.50 19.99
C GLU A 396 17.03 7.71 19.55
N ASP A 397 17.23 7.91 18.25
CA ASP A 397 17.99 9.06 17.73
C ASP A 397 17.25 10.40 17.82
N SER A 398 15.92 10.36 17.96
CA SER A 398 15.08 11.56 18.09
C SER A 398 14.74 11.93 19.54
N LYS A 399 15.19 11.14 20.52
CA LYS A 399 15.06 11.47 21.95
C LYS A 399 16.13 12.52 22.31
N PRO A 400 15.76 13.80 22.54
CA PRO A 400 16.73 14.82 22.90
C PRO A 400 17.37 14.41 24.23
N ALA A 401 18.70 14.46 24.29
CA ALA A 401 19.48 14.28 25.51
C ALA A 401 19.16 15.41 26.49
N SER A 402 18.02 15.32 27.20
CA SER A 402 17.67 16.22 28.28
C SER A 402 18.13 15.60 29.59
N SER A 403 19.29 16.08 30.04
CA SER A 403 19.67 16.12 31.44
C SER A 403 18.60 16.87 32.25
N SER A 404 17.98 16.20 33.22
CA SER A 404 17.81 16.73 34.59
C SER A 404 16.95 15.79 35.41
N GLU A 405 17.57 15.31 36.48
CA GLU A 405 16.94 14.86 37.72
C GLU A 405 15.85 15.87 38.14
N ASP A 406 14.60 15.42 38.26
CA ASP A 406 13.81 15.72 39.45
C ASP A 406 12.51 14.91 39.49
N ALA A 407 12.31 14.33 40.67
CA ALA A 407 11.27 13.39 41.03
C ALA A 407 9.88 14.02 41.11
N ILE A 408 8.87 13.37 40.54
CA ILE A 408 7.50 13.39 41.08
C ILE A 408 6.92 11.98 41.00
N MET A 409 6.71 11.40 42.18
CA MET A 409 5.87 10.23 42.39
C MET A 409 4.42 10.55 41.98
N SER A 410 3.84 9.73 41.11
CA SER A 410 2.39 9.59 41.02
C SER A 410 2.04 8.11 40.90
N GLU A 411 1.59 7.56 42.03
CA GLU A 411 0.76 6.37 42.10
C GLU A 411 -0.58 6.66 41.39
N ALA A 412 -0.97 5.84 40.41
CA ALA A 412 -2.38 5.61 40.08
C ALA A 412 -2.54 4.42 39.12
N ASP A 413 -3.34 3.47 39.59
CA ASP A 413 -4.24 2.60 38.84
C ASP A 413 -3.67 1.60 37.83
N GLY A 414 -3.40 0.41 38.37
CA GLY A 414 -3.36 -0.82 37.62
C GLY A 414 -4.75 -1.22 37.12
N ASP A 415 -5.04 -0.88 35.87
CA ASP A 415 -6.05 -1.57 35.08
C ASP A 415 -5.40 -2.76 34.37
N LYS A 416 -5.80 -3.96 34.79
CA LYS A 416 -5.48 -5.23 34.16
C LYS A 416 -6.15 -5.28 32.79
N GLN A 417 -5.42 -4.93 31.74
CA GLN A 417 -5.79 -5.35 30.39
C GLN A 417 -5.53 -6.86 30.27
N GLU A 418 -6.63 -7.62 30.20
CA GLU A 418 -6.62 -9.00 29.74
C GLU A 418 -6.08 -9.00 28.30
N GLU A 419 -4.86 -9.53 28.12
CA GLU A 419 -4.30 -9.91 26.82
C GLU A 419 -5.21 -10.97 26.18
N GLU A 420 -6.21 -10.53 25.42
CA GLU A 420 -6.76 -11.35 24.34
C GLU A 420 -5.61 -11.61 23.36
N GLN A 421 -4.95 -12.76 23.52
CA GLN A 421 -4.09 -13.36 22.52
C GLN A 421 -4.96 -13.73 21.31
N GLU A 422 -5.34 -12.72 20.53
CA GLU A 422 -6.00 -12.90 19.25
C GLU A 422 -5.03 -13.70 18.38
N ALA A 423 -5.40 -14.96 18.11
CA ALA A 423 -4.57 -15.89 17.36
C ALA A 423 -4.16 -15.23 16.03
N VAL A 424 -2.92 -14.73 15.97
CA VAL A 424 -2.36 -14.00 14.83
C VAL A 424 -2.49 -14.89 13.60
N LYS A 425 -3.50 -14.61 12.78
CA LYS A 425 -3.76 -15.35 11.55
C LYS A 425 -2.51 -15.21 10.68
N LYS A 426 -1.78 -16.32 10.49
CA LYS A 426 -0.60 -16.39 9.64
C LYS A 426 -0.90 -15.68 8.31
N PRO A 427 -0.13 -14.65 7.92
CA PRO A 427 -0.41 -13.89 6.72
C PRO A 427 -0.36 -14.81 5.49
N THR A 428 -1.41 -14.78 4.69
CA THR A 428 -1.45 -15.52 3.43
C THR A 428 -0.72 -14.72 2.34
N PHE A 429 0.44 -15.23 1.93
CA PHE A 429 1.29 -14.56 0.94
C PHE A 429 0.81 -14.80 -0.50
N VAL A 430 0.02 -13.86 -1.05
CA VAL A 430 -0.49 -13.96 -2.44
C VAL A 430 0.63 -13.95 -3.48
N TYR A 431 1.70 -13.20 -3.22
CA TYR A 431 2.82 -12.97 -4.14
C TYR A 431 4.05 -13.85 -3.87
N GLY A 432 3.85 -14.96 -3.14
CA GLY A 432 4.93 -15.87 -2.76
C GLY A 432 5.59 -15.48 -1.45
N LYS A 433 6.52 -16.32 -1.00
CA LYS A 433 7.13 -16.17 0.32
C LYS A 433 8.48 -15.43 0.25
N PRO A 434 8.79 -14.59 1.25
CA PRO A 434 10.09 -13.95 1.39
C PRO A 434 11.14 -14.93 1.95
N PHE A 435 11.82 -15.66 1.06
CA PHE A 435 12.92 -16.53 1.45
C PHE A 435 14.23 -15.75 1.63
N LEU A 436 15.06 -16.17 2.58
CA LEU A 436 16.34 -15.54 2.87
C LEU A 436 17.30 -15.64 1.68
N TRP A 437 17.40 -16.82 1.07
CA TRP A 437 18.27 -17.04 -0.09
C TRP A 437 17.88 -16.15 -1.27
N CYS A 438 16.58 -15.90 -1.45
CA CYS A 438 16.07 -15.04 -2.52
C CYS A 438 16.48 -13.57 -2.30
N ASN A 439 16.36 -13.08 -1.07
CA ASN A 439 16.79 -11.73 -0.71
C ASN A 439 18.31 -11.58 -0.78
N TYR A 440 19.06 -12.60 -0.38
CA TYR A 440 20.51 -12.66 -0.55
C TYR A 440 20.93 -12.52 -2.02
N LEU A 441 20.30 -13.28 -2.92
CA LEU A 441 20.55 -13.17 -4.38
C LEU A 441 20.16 -11.79 -4.94
N ALA A 442 19.19 -11.12 -4.33
CA ALA A 442 18.81 -9.76 -4.68
C ALA A 442 19.76 -8.69 -4.11
N GLY A 443 20.77 -9.07 -3.33
CA GLY A 443 21.68 -8.15 -2.66
C GLY A 443 21.09 -7.48 -1.42
N LEU A 444 19.97 -7.99 -0.89
CA LEU A 444 19.33 -7.52 0.32
C LEU A 444 19.84 -8.35 1.50
N GLN A 445 20.60 -7.71 2.40
CA GLN A 445 21.07 -8.34 3.62
C GLN A 445 19.99 -8.24 4.70
N LEU A 446 19.17 -9.29 4.82
CA LEU A 446 18.25 -9.46 5.93
C LEU A 446 19.03 -10.05 7.11
N VAL A 447 19.36 -9.23 8.11
CA VAL A 447 19.98 -9.70 9.35
C VAL A 447 18.91 -10.45 10.15
N LYS A 448 19.05 -11.77 10.29
CA LYS A 448 18.37 -12.53 11.35
C LYS A 448 19.33 -12.63 12.53
N GLY A 449 18.80 -12.64 13.75
CA GLY A 449 19.56 -12.62 15.02
C GLY A 449 20.45 -13.83 15.33
N GLU A 450 20.81 -14.64 14.34
CA GLU A 450 21.87 -15.66 14.44
C GLU A 450 23.07 -15.22 13.59
N ASP A 451 24.27 -15.69 13.92
CA ASP A 451 25.54 -15.17 13.38
C ASP A 451 25.48 -14.89 11.87
N PRO A 452 25.51 -13.61 11.44
CA PRO A 452 25.35 -13.21 10.04
C PRO A 452 26.46 -13.75 9.13
N GLN A 453 27.49 -14.38 9.71
CA GLN A 453 28.60 -15.00 8.98
C GLN A 453 28.28 -16.38 8.38
N GLU A 454 27.27 -17.12 8.88
CA GLU A 454 27.00 -18.47 8.35
C GLU A 454 26.20 -18.43 7.04
N ILE A 455 25.20 -17.55 6.96
CA ILE A 455 24.36 -17.40 5.75
C ILE A 455 25.14 -16.67 4.63
N ASN A 456 26.00 -15.71 4.97
CA ASN A 456 26.75 -14.89 4.00
C ASN A 456 27.85 -15.64 3.22
N LYS A 457 28.13 -16.90 3.54
CA LYS A 457 29.16 -17.71 2.84
C LYS A 457 28.65 -18.41 1.58
N GLN A 458 27.35 -18.37 1.31
CA GLN A 458 26.78 -19.13 0.20
C GLN A 458 26.93 -18.39 -1.13
N SER A 459 27.71 -18.95 -2.05
CA SER A 459 27.80 -18.40 -3.41
C SER A 459 26.48 -18.59 -4.18
N THR A 460 26.20 -17.70 -5.15
CA THR A 460 25.08 -17.86 -6.11
C THR A 460 25.09 -19.26 -6.75
N ARG A 461 26.28 -19.79 -7.07
CA ARG A 461 26.45 -21.13 -7.62
C ARG A 461 25.90 -22.20 -6.68
N ALA A 462 26.23 -22.15 -5.39
CA ALA A 462 25.77 -23.12 -4.41
C ALA A 462 24.24 -23.08 -4.24
N ILE A 463 23.67 -21.87 -4.12
CA ILE A 463 22.21 -21.69 -3.99
C ILE A 463 21.48 -22.25 -5.21
N VAL A 464 21.92 -21.87 -6.41
CA VAL A 464 21.28 -22.33 -7.66
C VAL A 464 21.46 -23.84 -7.84
N ALA A 465 22.66 -24.38 -7.65
CA ALA A 465 22.92 -25.82 -7.80
C ALA A 465 22.05 -26.65 -6.84
N ASN A 466 21.92 -26.21 -5.58
CA ASN A 466 21.09 -26.88 -4.61
C ASN A 466 19.59 -26.76 -4.94
N LEU A 467 19.12 -25.60 -5.40
CA LEU A 467 17.73 -25.44 -5.82
C LEU A 467 17.40 -26.34 -7.02
N LEU A 468 18.30 -26.43 -7.98
CA LEU A 468 18.16 -27.32 -9.15
C LEU A 468 18.11 -28.78 -8.72
N ARG A 469 19.01 -29.20 -7.82
CA ARG A 469 19.01 -30.54 -7.22
C ARG A 469 17.71 -30.81 -6.48
N HIS A 470 17.21 -29.85 -5.71
CA HIS A 470 15.97 -29.98 -4.97
C HIS A 470 14.73 -30.11 -5.88
N ILE A 471 14.62 -29.29 -6.92
CA ILE A 471 13.54 -29.37 -7.92
C ILE A 471 13.58 -30.72 -8.64
N ARG A 472 14.78 -31.17 -9.04
CA ARG A 472 15.00 -32.46 -9.70
C ARG A 472 14.60 -33.63 -8.79
N ALA A 473 15.11 -33.66 -7.57
CA ALA A 473 14.84 -34.70 -6.60
C ALA A 473 13.36 -34.76 -6.22
N ASN A 474 12.67 -33.62 -6.09
CA ASN A 474 11.23 -33.62 -5.85
C ASN A 474 10.42 -34.10 -7.05
N ALA A 475 10.85 -33.78 -8.27
CA ALA A 475 10.23 -34.35 -9.47
C ALA A 475 10.41 -35.87 -9.55
N ILE A 476 11.60 -36.38 -9.17
CA ILE A 476 11.89 -37.81 -9.11
C ILE A 476 11.13 -38.49 -7.98
N LEU A 477 11.10 -37.91 -6.78
CA LEU A 477 10.29 -38.39 -5.66
C LEU A 477 8.83 -38.50 -6.06
N HIS A 478 8.29 -37.44 -6.68
CA HIS A 478 6.93 -37.44 -7.19
C HIS A 478 6.70 -38.55 -8.23
N TYR A 479 7.65 -38.77 -9.14
CA TYR A 479 7.60 -39.87 -10.10
C TYR A 479 7.61 -41.24 -9.41
N LEU A 480 8.51 -41.46 -8.45
CA LEU A 480 8.62 -42.71 -7.66
C LEU A 480 7.35 -43.01 -6.85
N LEU A 481 6.69 -41.96 -6.35
CA LEU A 481 5.47 -42.10 -5.57
C LEU A 481 4.22 -42.34 -6.44
N THR A 482 4.19 -41.78 -7.66
CA THR A 482 3.05 -41.94 -8.58
C THR A 482 3.13 -43.20 -9.43
N LYS A 483 4.34 -43.63 -9.80
CA LYS A 483 4.59 -44.89 -10.48
C LYS A 483 5.20 -45.85 -9.46
N VAL A 484 4.38 -46.78 -8.95
CA VAL A 484 4.85 -47.91 -8.11
C VAL A 484 6.18 -48.40 -8.69
N LEU A 485 7.27 -48.25 -7.91
CA LEU A 485 8.66 -48.20 -8.38
C LEU A 485 8.86 -48.89 -9.74
N PRO A 486 9.14 -48.13 -10.82
CA PRO A 486 9.51 -48.76 -12.06
C PRO A 486 10.76 -49.60 -11.80
N SER A 487 10.74 -50.86 -12.20
CA SER A 487 11.93 -51.67 -12.40
C SER A 487 12.75 -51.00 -13.51
N HIS A 488 13.47 -49.93 -13.19
CA HIS A 488 14.14 -49.12 -14.18
C HIS A 488 15.24 -49.99 -14.85
N PRO A 489 15.32 -50.03 -16.19
CA PRO A 489 16.26 -50.90 -16.90
C PRO A 489 17.74 -50.60 -16.60
N ARG A 490 18.10 -49.34 -16.27
CA ARG A 490 19.48 -49.01 -15.82
C ARG A 490 19.82 -49.42 -14.37
N PHE A 491 18.84 -49.76 -13.53
CA PHE A 491 19.14 -50.40 -12.24
C PHE A 491 19.51 -51.89 -12.39
N SER A 492 19.29 -52.46 -13.58
CA SER A 492 19.80 -53.80 -13.95
C SER A 492 21.26 -53.77 -14.41
N SER A 493 21.89 -52.60 -14.60
CA SER A 493 23.27 -52.48 -15.13
C SER A 493 24.32 -52.04 -14.11
N LEU A 494 23.95 -51.76 -12.85
CA LEU A 494 24.90 -52.03 -11.77
C LEU A 494 25.20 -53.53 -11.88
N PRO A 495 26.46 -53.93 -12.12
CA PRO A 495 26.75 -55.27 -12.60
C PRO A 495 26.06 -56.25 -11.66
N PRO A 496 25.43 -57.32 -12.19
CA PRO A 496 25.18 -58.45 -11.33
C PRO A 496 26.54 -58.76 -10.71
N ALA A 497 26.68 -58.53 -9.39
CA ALA A 497 27.53 -59.42 -8.65
C ALA A 497 27.11 -60.80 -9.15
N SER A 498 28.05 -61.63 -9.58
CA SER A 498 27.81 -62.81 -10.43
C SER A 498 26.75 -63.80 -9.92
N ASP A 499 26.17 -63.55 -8.75
CA ASP A 499 25.12 -64.32 -8.07
C ASP A 499 23.76 -63.58 -7.91
N ALA A 500 23.60 -62.34 -8.38
CA ALA A 500 22.46 -61.45 -8.11
C ALA A 500 21.17 -61.74 -8.92
N SER A 501 20.85 -63.02 -9.14
CA SER A 501 19.66 -63.45 -9.88
C SER A 501 18.37 -63.55 -9.04
N GLN A 502 18.35 -63.24 -7.73
CA GLN A 502 17.27 -63.73 -6.87
C GLN A 502 16.75 -62.81 -5.76
N CYS A 503 16.65 -61.48 -5.94
CA CYS A 503 15.73 -60.74 -5.06
C CYS A 503 14.28 -61.10 -5.45
N LEU A 504 13.70 -62.08 -4.76
CA LEU A 504 12.35 -62.61 -5.05
C LEU A 504 11.24 -61.80 -4.36
N ALA A 505 11.61 -60.91 -3.44
CA ALA A 505 10.68 -60.00 -2.78
C ALA A 505 10.01 -59.03 -3.78
N LYS A 506 8.67 -59.04 -3.80
CA LYS A 506 7.84 -58.16 -4.64
C LYS A 506 7.30 -57.00 -3.81
N VAL A 507 7.51 -55.77 -4.30
CA VAL A 507 6.89 -54.57 -3.73
C VAL A 507 5.45 -54.46 -4.23
N SER A 508 4.49 -54.47 -3.33
CA SER A 508 3.08 -54.61 -3.65
C SER A 508 2.30 -53.29 -3.63
N LEU A 509 2.69 -52.32 -2.79
CA LEU A 509 1.89 -51.11 -2.60
C LEU A 509 2.68 -49.97 -1.95
N PHE A 510 2.54 -48.75 -2.50
CA PHE A 510 2.91 -47.47 -1.86
C PHE A 510 1.64 -46.74 -1.45
N GLN A 511 1.39 -46.58 -0.16
CA GLN A 511 0.27 -45.81 0.35
C GLN A 511 0.79 -44.63 1.19
N LEU A 512 0.28 -43.43 0.92
CA LEU A 512 0.46 -42.29 1.81
C LEU A 512 -0.35 -42.55 3.09
N ASP A 513 0.31 -42.51 4.24
CA ASP A 513 -0.35 -42.69 5.52
C ASP A 513 -1.23 -41.48 5.82
N LYS A 514 -2.56 -41.64 5.71
CA LYS A 514 -3.52 -40.54 5.91
C LYS A 514 -3.63 -40.10 7.38
N ASN A 515 -3.00 -40.83 8.30
CA ASN A 515 -2.99 -40.56 9.73
C ASN A 515 -1.96 -39.50 10.15
N ASN A 516 -1.28 -38.82 9.22
CA ASN A 516 -0.41 -37.72 9.58
C ASN A 516 -1.21 -36.63 10.31
N ASN A 517 -0.79 -36.38 11.54
CA ASN A 517 -1.31 -35.36 12.43
C ASN A 517 -1.45 -34.03 11.66
N LYS A 518 -2.63 -33.39 11.73
CA LYS A 518 -2.95 -32.17 10.97
C LYS A 518 -1.97 -31.01 11.19
N ASP A 519 -1.19 -31.06 12.26
CA ASP A 519 -0.36 -29.95 12.73
C ASP A 519 1.04 -29.89 12.12
N ASP A 520 1.57 -30.99 11.56
CA ASP A 520 2.93 -30.98 10.98
C ASP A 520 2.92 -31.28 9.48
N THR A 521 2.52 -30.27 8.70
CA THR A 521 2.44 -30.32 7.23
C THR A 521 3.78 -30.60 6.53
N SER A 522 4.90 -30.59 7.26
CA SER A 522 6.25 -30.65 6.69
C SER A 522 6.70 -32.08 6.34
N THR A 523 6.19 -33.10 7.02
CA THR A 523 6.62 -34.49 6.84
C THR A 523 5.53 -35.37 6.26
N LYS A 524 5.88 -36.24 5.32
CA LYS A 524 4.99 -37.21 4.68
C LYS A 524 5.51 -38.61 4.94
N THR A 525 4.63 -39.47 5.47
CA THR A 525 4.96 -40.86 5.76
C THR A 525 4.33 -41.75 4.70
N TYR A 526 5.15 -42.56 4.04
CA TYR A 526 4.74 -43.49 3.00
C TYR A 526 4.93 -44.91 3.52
N LYS A 527 3.90 -45.76 3.38
CA LYS A 527 3.95 -47.18 3.72
C LYS A 527 4.17 -48.01 2.46
N VAL A 528 5.15 -48.90 2.54
CA VAL A 528 5.57 -49.83 1.50
C VAL A 528 5.35 -51.25 2.00
N HIS A 529 4.56 -52.03 1.26
CA HIS A 529 4.34 -53.44 1.58
C HIS A 529 5.18 -54.34 0.65
N CYS A 530 6.13 -55.06 1.21
CA CYS A 530 7.00 -56.02 0.54
C CYS A 530 6.52 -57.44 0.86
N LYS A 531 6.42 -58.31 -0.15
CA LYS A 531 5.96 -59.70 0.02
C LYS A 531 6.95 -60.67 -0.63
N ARG A 532 7.25 -61.76 0.07
CA ARG A 532 8.09 -62.85 -0.41
C ARG A 532 7.55 -64.19 0.10
N GLY A 533 6.98 -65.01 -0.78
CA GLY A 533 6.29 -66.22 -0.36
C GLY A 533 5.18 -65.91 0.66
N ASN A 534 5.27 -66.51 1.84
CA ASN A 534 4.34 -66.28 2.96
C ASN A 534 4.77 -65.14 3.90
N HIS A 535 5.97 -64.57 3.71
CA HIS A 535 6.48 -63.50 4.55
C HIS A 535 6.07 -62.13 3.98
N SER A 536 5.66 -61.23 4.87
CA SER A 536 5.36 -59.84 4.53
C SER A 536 6.10 -58.87 5.45
N LEU A 537 6.80 -57.93 4.83
CA LEU A 537 7.49 -56.82 5.48
C LEU A 537 6.73 -55.54 5.16
N GLN A 538 6.37 -54.78 6.19
CA GLN A 538 5.88 -53.43 6.04
C GLN A 538 7.01 -52.46 6.37
N ALA A 539 7.36 -51.60 5.42
CA ALA A 539 8.37 -50.56 5.59
C ALA A 539 7.70 -49.19 5.48
N SER A 540 7.80 -48.35 6.50
CA SER A 540 7.36 -46.96 6.46
C SER A 540 8.55 -46.03 6.28
N VAL A 541 8.47 -45.12 5.32
CA VAL A 541 9.47 -44.08 5.09
C VAL A 541 8.88 -42.70 5.36
N THR A 542 9.52 -41.96 6.24
CA THR A 542 9.19 -40.56 6.52
C THR A 542 10.09 -39.68 5.68
N VAL A 543 9.49 -38.88 4.80
CA VAL A 543 10.19 -37.96 3.91
C VAL A 543 9.71 -36.54 4.21
N ASN A 544 10.63 -35.61 4.37
CA ASN A 544 10.31 -34.18 4.34
C ASN A 544 10.50 -33.69 2.89
N PRO A 545 9.42 -33.45 2.11
CA PRO A 545 9.55 -33.06 0.71
C PRO A 545 10.24 -31.69 0.54
N ALA A 546 10.18 -30.83 1.56
CA ALA A 546 10.81 -29.51 1.53
C ALA A 546 12.34 -29.58 1.66
N LEU A 547 12.89 -30.64 2.25
CA LEU A 547 14.31 -30.77 2.55
C LEU A 547 14.98 -31.97 1.85
N TYR A 548 14.21 -32.75 1.09
CA TYR A 548 14.68 -33.90 0.33
C TYR A 548 15.52 -33.47 -0.89
N PRO A 549 16.66 -34.11 -1.22
CA PRO A 549 17.33 -35.23 -0.54
C PRO A 549 18.58 -34.77 0.25
N ALA A 550 18.98 -33.51 0.11
CA ALA A 550 20.32 -33.03 0.48
C ALA A 550 20.43 -32.63 1.96
N LEU A 551 19.34 -32.14 2.57
CA LEU A 551 19.37 -31.62 3.94
C LEU A 551 18.83 -32.62 4.96
N VAL A 552 17.79 -33.36 4.58
CA VAL A 552 17.19 -34.38 5.44
C VAL A 552 17.03 -35.69 4.68
N ALA A 553 17.74 -36.69 5.19
CA ALA A 553 17.63 -38.08 4.83
C ALA A 553 16.20 -38.62 4.98
N PRO A 554 15.65 -39.36 3.99
CA PRO A 554 14.48 -40.21 4.25
C PRO A 554 14.79 -41.23 5.35
N VAL A 555 13.91 -41.29 6.36
CA VAL A 555 14.06 -42.19 7.50
C VAL A 555 13.11 -43.38 7.35
N TRP A 556 13.67 -44.58 7.32
CA TRP A 556 12.94 -45.83 7.23
C TRP A 556 12.67 -46.41 8.62
N SER A 557 11.50 -47.03 8.74
CA SER A 557 11.04 -47.80 9.89
C SER A 557 10.46 -49.11 9.37
N LEU A 558 10.88 -50.22 9.95
CA LEU A 558 10.53 -51.56 9.48
C LEU A 558 9.67 -52.26 10.52
N THR A 559 8.53 -52.79 10.09
CA THR A 559 7.66 -53.63 10.90
C THR A 559 7.38 -54.93 10.15
N ALA A 560 7.87 -56.06 10.68
CA ALA A 560 7.47 -57.36 10.16
C ALA A 560 6.00 -57.59 10.52
N SER A 561 5.23 -57.93 9.50
CA SER A 561 3.87 -58.45 9.69
C SER A 561 3.99 -59.97 9.71
N ASP A 562 4.55 -60.50 10.80
CA ASP A 562 4.56 -61.94 11.00
C ASP A 562 3.15 -62.39 11.37
N VAL A 563 2.45 -62.87 10.35
CA VAL A 563 1.15 -63.56 10.46
C VAL A 563 1.26 -64.77 11.40
N ASP A 564 2.46 -65.31 11.58
CA ASP A 564 2.70 -66.52 12.36
C ASP A 564 2.91 -66.29 13.85
N TRP A 565 3.31 -65.10 14.33
CA TRP A 565 3.52 -64.91 15.77
C TRP A 565 2.21 -65.06 16.55
N GLY A 566 1.12 -64.43 16.05
CA GLY A 566 -0.21 -64.57 16.63
C GLY A 566 -0.86 -65.94 16.41
N GLN A 567 -0.41 -66.73 15.41
CA GLN A 567 -0.90 -68.11 15.22
C GLN A 567 -0.13 -69.12 16.07
N GLN A 568 1.18 -68.94 16.26
CA GLN A 568 2.04 -69.84 17.04
C GLN A 568 1.96 -69.57 18.54
N HIS A 569 1.67 -68.33 18.96
CA HIS A 569 1.58 -67.94 20.37
C HIS A 569 0.16 -67.61 20.87
N GLY A 570 -0.86 -67.87 20.05
CA GLY A 570 -2.27 -67.62 20.39
C GLY A 570 -2.73 -66.21 20.02
N SER A 571 -4.02 -66.09 19.70
CA SER A 571 -4.65 -64.83 19.26
C SER A 571 -4.34 -63.68 20.22
N GLN A 572 -4.26 -62.45 19.68
CA GLN A 572 -3.96 -61.23 20.42
C GLN A 572 -4.90 -60.97 21.62
N GLU A 573 -6.07 -61.63 21.65
CA GLU A 573 -7.01 -61.67 22.78
C GLU A 573 -6.43 -62.40 24.03
N ALA A 574 -5.39 -63.22 23.88
CA ALA A 574 -4.70 -63.89 24.98
C ALA A 574 -3.70 -62.99 25.74
N LEU A 575 -3.37 -61.79 25.21
CA LEU A 575 -2.43 -60.85 25.84
C LEU A 575 -3.04 -60.01 26.98
N ASP A 576 -4.37 -59.97 27.14
CA ASP A 576 -5.02 -59.33 28.29
C ASP A 576 -4.96 -60.20 29.57
N GLY A 577 -4.53 -61.46 29.45
CA GLY A 577 -4.40 -62.39 30.58
C GLY A 577 -3.03 -62.34 31.26
N THR A 578 -2.79 -61.32 32.10
CA THR A 578 -1.84 -61.21 33.27
C THR A 578 -0.43 -61.87 33.29
N ASN A 579 -0.01 -62.65 32.32
CA ASN A 579 1.31 -63.29 32.26
C ASN A 579 2.26 -62.47 31.39
N ALA A 580 2.86 -61.44 31.99
CA ALA A 580 3.80 -60.50 31.37
C ALA A 580 5.15 -61.11 30.87
N ALA A 581 5.28 -62.44 30.84
CA ALA A 581 6.54 -63.14 30.53
C ALA A 581 6.69 -63.54 29.05
N SER A 582 5.63 -63.44 28.22
CA SER A 582 5.69 -63.75 26.79
C SER A 582 5.09 -62.63 25.93
N ALA A 583 5.34 -61.38 26.29
CA ALA A 583 5.08 -60.29 25.36
C ALA A 583 5.94 -60.50 24.10
N PRO A 584 5.41 -60.29 22.88
CA PRO A 584 6.21 -60.33 21.67
C PRO A 584 7.42 -59.41 21.83
N PRO A 585 8.62 -59.82 21.38
CA PRO A 585 9.78 -58.94 21.43
C PRO A 585 9.40 -57.64 20.70
N LEU A 586 9.35 -56.55 21.46
CA LEU A 586 8.88 -55.24 20.97
C LEU A 586 9.62 -54.80 19.69
N HIS A 587 10.85 -55.30 19.49
CA HIS A 587 11.62 -55.13 18.25
C HIS A 587 12.48 -56.36 17.96
N GLU A 588 12.43 -56.83 16.71
CA GLU A 588 13.34 -57.84 16.20
C GLU A 588 14.71 -57.21 15.91
N SER A 589 15.77 -57.72 16.53
CA SER A 589 17.13 -57.13 16.43
C SER A 589 17.66 -57.07 15.00
N ARG A 590 17.25 -58.00 14.14
CA ARG A 590 17.67 -58.01 12.72
C ARG A 590 17.01 -56.90 11.91
N LEU A 591 15.71 -56.66 12.11
CA LEU A 591 15.03 -55.52 11.48
C LEU A 591 15.65 -54.20 11.93
N PHE A 592 16.02 -54.09 13.20
CA PHE A 592 16.73 -52.92 13.71
C PHE A 592 18.11 -52.74 13.06
N ALA A 593 18.85 -53.84 12.82
CA ALA A 593 20.12 -53.79 12.11
C ALA A 593 19.95 -53.30 10.66
N ILE A 594 18.98 -53.84 9.92
CA ILE A 594 18.66 -53.38 8.55
C ILE A 594 18.25 -51.90 8.57
N GLN A 595 17.42 -51.49 9.53
CA GLN A 595 17.01 -50.10 9.69
C GLN A 595 18.20 -49.18 9.99
N GLY A 596 19.13 -49.60 10.86
CA GLY A 596 20.35 -48.85 11.19
C GLY A 596 21.27 -48.68 9.97
N GLN A 597 21.44 -49.74 9.17
CA GLN A 597 22.24 -49.71 7.94
C GLN A 597 21.63 -48.79 6.88
N VAL A 598 20.32 -48.87 6.65
CA VAL A 598 19.64 -48.12 5.59
C VAL A 598 19.48 -46.63 5.94
N ASN A 599 19.32 -46.32 7.23
CA ASN A 599 19.25 -44.93 7.71
C ASN A 599 20.63 -44.28 7.83
N ASN A 600 21.72 -45.05 7.78
CA ASN A 600 23.08 -44.51 7.68
C ASN A 600 23.39 -44.11 6.23
N ILE A 601 22.90 -42.93 5.84
CA ILE A 601 23.03 -42.42 4.47
C ILE A 601 24.49 -42.25 4.04
N ASP A 602 25.36 -41.79 4.93
CA ASP A 602 26.77 -41.56 4.60
C ASP A 602 27.46 -42.87 4.20
N ALA A 603 27.21 -43.95 4.95
CA ALA A 603 27.71 -45.28 4.61
C ALA A 603 27.12 -45.81 3.28
N LEU A 604 25.84 -45.55 3.02
CA LEU A 604 25.20 -45.95 1.76
C LEU A 604 25.77 -45.19 0.56
N ILE A 605 26.02 -43.88 0.70
CA ILE A 605 26.62 -43.06 -0.35
C ILE A 605 28.06 -43.50 -0.61
N GLU A 606 28.86 -43.73 0.43
CA GLU A 606 30.22 -44.24 0.28
C GLU A 606 30.23 -45.59 -0.45
N LYS A 607 29.31 -46.50 -0.11
CA LYS A 607 29.13 -47.79 -0.82
C LYS A 607 28.76 -47.61 -2.28
N LEU A 608 27.88 -46.66 -2.60
CA LEU A 608 27.48 -46.35 -3.99
C LEU A 608 28.62 -45.70 -4.79
N GLN A 609 29.36 -44.77 -4.19
CA GLN A 609 30.52 -44.12 -4.80
C GLN A 609 31.64 -45.12 -5.07
N LYS A 610 31.94 -46.01 -4.12
CA LYS A 610 32.94 -47.07 -4.30
C LYS A 610 32.56 -48.00 -5.45
N LYS A 611 31.29 -48.44 -5.47
CA LYS A 611 30.78 -49.31 -6.55
C LYS A 611 30.78 -48.61 -7.92
N ALA A 612 30.66 -47.29 -7.95
CA ALA A 612 30.78 -46.49 -9.16
C ALA A 612 32.22 -46.37 -9.65
N ALA A 613 33.18 -46.23 -8.73
CA ALA A 613 34.59 -46.19 -9.04
C ALA A 613 35.08 -47.52 -9.65
N ASP A 614 34.47 -48.63 -9.24
CA ASP A 614 34.74 -49.97 -9.77
C ASP A 614 34.07 -50.24 -11.15
N GLY A 615 33.13 -49.40 -11.58
CA GLY A 615 32.45 -49.53 -12.88
C GLY A 615 33.15 -48.75 -13.99
N GLU A 616 33.34 -49.35 -15.18
CA GLU A 616 33.97 -48.71 -16.36
C GLU A 616 33.21 -47.50 -16.94
N ASP A 617 32.04 -47.13 -16.41
CA ASP A 617 31.26 -46.00 -16.89
C ASP A 617 31.83 -44.66 -16.34
N ALA A 618 32.70 -44.05 -17.13
CA ALA A 618 33.27 -42.72 -16.91
C ALA A 618 32.21 -41.60 -17.06
N LEU A 619 31.28 -41.49 -16.11
CA LEU A 619 30.47 -40.28 -15.93
C LEU A 619 31.33 -39.14 -15.34
N GLU A 620 31.02 -37.91 -15.72
CA GLU A 620 31.62 -36.70 -15.12
C GLU A 620 31.29 -36.63 -13.62
N GLU A 621 32.21 -36.11 -12.79
CA GLU A 621 32.08 -36.10 -11.32
C GLU A 621 30.78 -35.41 -10.85
N ASP A 622 30.39 -34.31 -11.50
CA ASP A 622 29.18 -33.55 -11.19
C ASP A 622 27.89 -34.33 -11.52
N GLU A 623 27.91 -35.16 -12.56
CA GLU A 623 26.77 -36.01 -12.92
C GLU A 623 26.65 -37.22 -11.99
N LYS A 624 27.78 -37.77 -11.55
CA LYS A 624 27.85 -38.88 -10.60
C LYS A 624 27.21 -38.50 -9.26
N GLU A 625 27.62 -37.37 -8.69
CA GLU A 625 27.12 -36.98 -7.37
C GLU A 625 25.61 -36.72 -7.41
N SER A 626 25.10 -35.95 -8.37
CA SER A 626 23.66 -35.71 -8.50
C SER A 626 22.87 -37.01 -8.62
N PHE A 627 23.37 -37.98 -9.39
CA PHE A 627 22.66 -39.22 -9.67
C PHE A 627 22.34 -40.02 -8.39
N TYR A 628 23.29 -40.18 -7.47
CA TYR A 628 23.07 -41.01 -6.27
C TYR A 628 22.06 -40.39 -5.31
N TYR A 629 22.12 -39.08 -5.12
CA TYR A 629 21.23 -38.39 -4.19
C TYR A 629 19.81 -38.24 -4.73
N ASP A 630 19.65 -38.08 -6.03
CA ASP A 630 18.35 -37.97 -6.67
C ASP A 630 17.51 -39.26 -6.50
N TRP A 631 18.17 -40.42 -6.44
CA TRP A 631 17.54 -41.75 -6.37
C TRP A 631 17.72 -42.44 -5.01
N ILE A 632 18.11 -41.70 -3.97
CA ILE A 632 18.46 -42.26 -2.66
C ILE A 632 17.35 -43.15 -2.07
N LEU A 633 16.08 -42.76 -2.23
CA LEU A 633 14.94 -43.53 -1.76
C LEU A 633 14.86 -44.92 -2.41
N THR A 634 15.14 -45.01 -3.71
CA THR A 634 15.15 -46.27 -4.45
C THR A 634 16.33 -47.15 -4.03
N HIS A 635 17.49 -46.55 -3.79
CA HIS A 635 18.67 -47.26 -3.29
C HIS A 635 18.44 -47.86 -1.91
N GLN A 636 17.88 -47.08 -0.99
CA GLN A 636 17.53 -47.55 0.35
C GLN A 636 16.51 -48.68 0.32
N LEU A 637 15.45 -48.55 -0.48
CA LEU A 637 14.45 -49.62 -0.59
C LEU A 637 15.07 -50.90 -1.17
N ARG A 638 15.96 -50.78 -2.15
CA ARG A 638 16.67 -51.93 -2.71
C ARG A 638 17.52 -52.62 -1.64
N GLU A 639 18.26 -51.87 -0.84
CA GLU A 639 19.07 -52.43 0.25
C GLU A 639 18.19 -53.16 1.28
N ILE A 640 17.05 -52.55 1.67
CA ILE A 640 16.05 -53.21 2.54
C ILE A 640 15.61 -54.55 1.94
N LEU A 641 15.27 -54.56 0.65
CA LEU A 641 14.78 -55.76 -0.02
C LEU A 641 15.84 -56.86 -0.10
N VAL A 642 17.09 -56.52 -0.41
CA VAL A 642 18.20 -57.48 -0.50
C VAL A 642 18.50 -58.11 0.86
N GLU A 643 18.68 -57.29 1.90
CA GLU A 643 18.97 -57.80 3.25
C GLU A 643 17.80 -58.60 3.84
N TRP A 644 16.56 -58.17 3.56
CA TRP A 644 15.38 -58.91 3.98
C TRP A 644 15.23 -60.25 3.24
N ASP A 645 15.50 -60.29 1.93
CA ASP A 645 15.47 -61.50 1.12
C ASP A 645 16.54 -62.50 1.61
N ASP A 646 17.74 -62.04 1.91
CA ASP A 646 18.82 -62.82 2.54
C ASP A 646 18.42 -63.38 3.90
N TRP A 647 17.72 -62.60 4.71
CA TRP A 647 17.25 -63.07 6.00
C TRP A 647 16.16 -64.14 5.87
N VAL A 648 15.20 -63.95 4.97
CA VAL A 648 14.14 -64.94 4.75
C VAL A 648 14.71 -66.25 4.15
N THR A 649 15.71 -66.19 3.26
CA THR A 649 16.34 -67.41 2.70
C THR A 649 17.06 -68.20 3.78
N THR A 650 17.90 -67.53 4.57
CA THR A 650 18.69 -68.17 5.63
C THR A 650 17.80 -68.79 6.70
N SER A 651 16.66 -68.18 7.01
CA SER A 651 15.72 -68.71 8.00
C SER A 651 14.93 -69.94 7.49
N SER A 652 14.64 -70.00 6.18
CA SER A 652 13.92 -71.14 5.59
C SER A 652 14.78 -72.40 5.38
N GLY A 653 16.11 -72.27 5.40
CA GLY A 653 17.05 -73.36 5.11
C GLY A 653 17.54 -74.17 6.31
N GLU A 654 17.26 -73.73 7.54
CA GLU A 654 17.84 -74.35 8.76
C GLU A 654 17.16 -75.65 9.22
N GLU A 655 16.02 -76.05 8.64
CA GLU A 655 15.32 -77.29 9.04
C GLU A 655 15.88 -78.58 8.39
N GLY A 656 16.93 -78.50 7.55
CA GLY A 656 17.27 -79.64 6.70
C GLY A 656 18.70 -79.80 6.21
N ALA A 657 19.76 -79.44 6.95
CA ALA A 657 21.09 -80.01 6.72
C ALA A 657 22.05 -79.71 7.89
N GLY A 658 22.49 -80.77 8.56
CA GLY A 658 23.51 -80.67 9.60
C GLY A 658 24.85 -80.17 9.07
N ALA A 659 25.44 -79.25 9.83
CA ALA A 659 26.88 -79.01 9.97
C ALA A 659 27.68 -78.64 8.69
N ALA A 660 27.83 -77.33 8.44
CA ALA A 660 29.15 -76.67 8.33
C ALA A 660 28.99 -75.19 7.96
N GLY A 661 29.37 -74.29 8.88
CA GLY A 661 29.50 -72.85 8.60
C GLY A 661 28.90 -71.98 9.69
N ARG A 662 29.54 -71.87 10.85
CA ARG A 662 29.20 -70.82 11.83
C ARG A 662 29.59 -69.45 11.27
N THR A 663 28.67 -68.79 10.58
CA THR A 663 28.82 -67.39 10.10
C THR A 663 28.28 -66.35 11.09
N VAL A 664 27.84 -66.80 12.26
CA VAL A 664 27.17 -65.96 13.27
C VAL A 664 27.99 -65.94 14.56
N ARG A 665 28.50 -64.77 14.97
CA ARG A 665 29.33 -64.59 16.17
C ARG A 665 28.80 -63.44 17.01
N GLY A 666 28.65 -63.64 18.32
CA GLY A 666 28.18 -62.62 19.27
C GLY A 666 26.79 -62.91 19.86
N ARG A 667 26.44 -62.19 20.95
CA ARG A 667 25.17 -62.35 21.69
C ARG A 667 23.94 -62.05 20.82
N ASP A 668 24.12 -61.15 19.85
CA ASP A 668 23.03 -60.66 19.00
C ASP A 668 22.91 -61.41 17.66
N ARG A 669 23.73 -62.46 17.46
CA ARG A 669 23.73 -63.28 16.26
C ARG A 669 23.83 -62.47 14.94
N ALA A 670 24.59 -61.38 14.94
CA ALA A 670 24.91 -60.63 13.73
C ALA A 670 25.82 -61.43 12.78
N LYS A 671 25.68 -61.21 11.46
CA LYS A 671 26.64 -61.69 10.47
C LYS A 671 27.98 -61.01 10.73
N VAL A 672 29.08 -61.75 10.62
CA VAL A 672 30.43 -61.16 10.59
C VAL A 672 30.69 -60.78 9.12
N GLU A 673 30.72 -59.47 8.83
CA GLU A 673 31.13 -58.95 7.51
C GLU A 673 32.61 -59.18 7.21
#